data_AF-A0A1B6JWF9-F1
#
_entry.id   AF-A0A1B6JWF9-F1
#
_cell.length_a   1.000
_cell.length_b   1.000
_cell.length_c   1.000
_cell.angle_alpha   90.00
_cell.angle_beta   90.00
_cell.angle_gamma   90.00
#
_symmetry.space_group_name_H-M   'P 1'
#
loop_
_entity.id
_entity.type
_entity.pdbx_description
1 polymer ?
#
loop_
_entity_poly.entity_id
_entity_poly.type
_entity_poly.pdbx_seq_one_letter_code
_entity_poly.pdbx_strand_id
1 'polypeptide(L)'
;AEKVRRWQEIKIRQHRLLAEADQTTPAHIDQIIKSGFSMSDIKGLHRDYSEDAVEADEMMLNATPSTRRKKQPARPPRKGSLSRNEDMPQMMNGTLEPGKMNRSTSELDLNRYNAEGQLMQDKDDKKKRGRSPFRFFSRKRDASADERNKKAKTPEPAMDRSPGMTRPTNLSVRNPQIKVSSTDLKIVPPQIPERNAPKTMSVAAPTGVESIGNEIYDGECLKLINEYFYGIRIFPGQDPTHVYVGWVTTQFHLHSKDFNQSRVRKSTVHIMDEYGRVVDSLNRQSCYMLRADELYNEVTQDATGKGTSQGMFIGCFVDAATGYMTFTCEGKETGHKYKMEPETKLFPAVFVEATSKEILQIELGRTSTTLPLSAAVLQNSERHVTPQFPPRLKVQCLKPHQWARVPNVSLQVHALKLSDIRGWSMLCEDPVSMLALHIPEEDRCIDILELIEMEKLLSFHAHTLTLYSALCYQSNYRAAHALCQHVDQKQLLYAIRSEFMSGPLRRGFYDLLISLHLESHATTMETCKNEYIIPIGPELKELYQDPEMGHSLRSLKTESVQPQMKMTDIAESVDNIRSLYSPYFPLDVVRNYVMAALDEAVQINQLHNRDPVGGSNENLFLPLLKLVDRLLLVGVLSDEDVIKLLIMFDPETWDPTFEKEGKDEHRKGLFNMKMAEGAKLQMCYLLHHLCDMQLRHRVESIISYSHDFVGDLQADQLQRYVDIKQSDLPS
;
A
#
# COMPACT_ATOMS: atom_id res chain seq x y z
N ALA A 1 33.22 7.89 31.31
CA ALA A 1 33.01 9.33 31.53
C ALA A 1 31.62 9.77 31.09
N GLU A 2 31.30 9.77 29.80
CA GLU A 2 30.10 10.44 29.26
C GLU A 2 28.75 9.94 29.83
N LYS A 3 28.55 8.62 29.95
CA LYS A 3 27.35 8.03 30.58
C LYS A 3 27.06 8.60 31.98
N VAL A 4 28.10 8.90 32.76
CA VAL A 4 27.97 9.52 34.09
C VAL A 4 27.55 10.97 33.98
N ARG A 5 28.10 11.74 33.03
CA ARG A 5 27.70 13.14 32.77
C ARG A 5 26.23 13.23 32.35
N ARG A 6 25.76 12.35 31.45
CA ARG A 6 24.35 12.28 31.05
C ARG A 6 23.44 11.96 32.25
N TRP A 7 23.83 11.01 33.11
CA TRP A 7 23.07 10.70 34.33
C TRP A 7 23.13 11.79 35.42
N GLN A 8 24.19 12.60 35.48
CA GLN A 8 24.24 13.80 36.32
C GLN A 8 23.24 14.86 35.81
N GLU A 9 23.17 15.09 34.49
CA GLU A 9 22.20 16.03 33.91
C GLU A 9 20.75 15.56 34.12
N ILE A 10 20.45 14.27 33.89
CA ILE A 10 19.13 13.69 34.17
C ILE A 10 18.77 13.91 35.65
N LYS A 11 19.67 13.66 36.60
CA LYS A 11 19.38 13.87 38.03
C LYS A 11 19.16 15.35 38.40
N ILE A 12 19.87 16.27 37.76
CA ILE A 12 19.65 17.72 37.93
C ILE A 12 18.27 18.13 37.39
N ARG A 13 17.86 17.59 36.23
CA ARG A 13 16.52 17.81 35.66
C ARG A 13 15.42 17.18 36.50
N GLN A 14 15.58 15.93 36.93
CA GLN A 14 14.67 15.23 37.86
C GLN A 14 14.48 16.05 39.16
N HIS A 15 15.56 16.53 39.77
CA HIS A 15 15.48 17.37 40.97
C HIS A 15 14.81 18.73 40.69
N ARG A 16 14.98 19.32 39.51
CA ARG A 16 14.26 20.53 39.12
C ARG A 16 12.76 20.26 38.98
N LEU A 17 12.37 19.25 38.21
CA LEU A 17 10.97 18.86 37.99
C LEU A 17 10.27 18.47 39.30
N LEU A 18 10.98 17.78 40.21
CA LEU A 18 10.48 17.46 41.55
C LEU A 18 10.30 18.74 42.40
N ALA A 19 11.28 19.66 42.39
CA ALA A 19 11.18 20.92 43.12
C ALA A 19 10.13 21.88 42.54
N GLU A 20 9.84 21.82 41.24
CA GLU A 20 8.75 22.54 40.58
C GLU A 20 7.40 21.92 40.94
N ALA A 21 7.28 20.59 40.95
CA ALA A 21 6.10 19.88 41.45
C ALA A 21 5.81 20.20 42.92
N ASP A 22 6.80 20.08 43.81
CA ASP A 22 6.68 20.43 45.24
C ASP A 22 6.29 21.92 45.43
N GLN A 23 6.80 22.83 44.60
CA GLN A 23 6.40 24.25 44.65
C GLN A 23 4.93 24.47 44.27
N THR A 24 4.32 23.63 43.42
CA THR A 24 2.88 23.72 43.13
C THR A 24 2.00 23.25 44.30
N THR A 25 2.53 22.47 45.25
CA THR A 25 1.80 21.94 46.42
C THR A 25 2.61 22.05 47.71
N PRO A 26 2.69 23.25 48.32
CA PRO A 26 1.71 23.49 49.40
C PRO A 26 1.13 24.90 49.48
N ALA A 27 1.62 25.88 48.71
CA ALA A 27 1.29 27.30 48.92
C ALA A 27 -0.17 27.67 48.55
N HIS A 28 -0.75 27.01 47.55
CA HIS A 28 -2.06 27.39 46.99
C HIS A 28 -3.24 27.02 47.92
N ILE A 29 -3.12 25.95 48.69
CA ILE A 29 -4.18 25.46 49.60
C ILE A 29 -4.33 26.42 50.80
N ASP A 30 -3.22 26.86 51.37
CA ASP A 30 -3.22 27.71 52.58
C ASP A 30 -3.78 29.12 52.31
N GLN A 31 -3.67 29.62 51.07
CA GLN A 31 -4.34 30.85 50.63
C GLN A 31 -5.85 30.68 50.44
N ILE A 32 -6.33 29.54 49.92
CA ILE A 32 -7.76 29.26 49.77
C ILE A 32 -8.43 29.11 51.15
N ILE A 33 -7.80 28.39 52.07
CA ILE A 33 -8.30 28.21 53.45
C ILE A 33 -8.39 29.55 54.19
N LYS A 34 -7.46 30.48 53.93
CA LYS A 34 -7.47 31.83 54.54
C LYS A 34 -8.37 32.84 53.83
N SER A 35 -8.81 32.59 52.59
CA SER A 35 -9.74 33.47 51.85
C SER A 35 -11.21 33.11 52.06
N GLY A 36 -11.50 31.96 52.70
CA GLY A 36 -12.86 31.53 53.02
C GLY A 36 -13.67 30.99 51.84
N PHE A 37 -13.03 30.77 50.68
CA PHE A 37 -13.67 30.19 49.50
C PHE A 37 -13.82 28.67 49.60
N SER A 38 -14.98 28.15 49.18
CA SER A 38 -15.29 26.73 49.21
C SER A 38 -15.18 26.10 47.82
N MET A 39 -14.83 24.81 47.77
CA MET A 39 -14.77 24.03 46.51
C MET A 39 -16.14 23.87 45.81
N SER A 40 -17.23 24.28 46.47
CA SER A 40 -18.56 24.45 45.87
C SER A 40 -18.62 25.56 44.81
N ASP A 41 -17.82 26.61 44.99
CA ASP A 41 -18.10 27.92 44.38
C ASP A 41 -17.49 28.04 42.97
N ILE A 42 -16.51 27.18 42.66
CA ILE A 42 -15.78 27.15 41.39
C ILE A 42 -16.60 26.46 40.28
N LYS A 43 -17.61 25.65 40.61
CA LYS A 43 -18.42 24.89 39.63
C LYS A 43 -19.37 25.73 38.77
N GLY A 44 -19.42 27.05 38.97
CA GLY A 44 -20.26 27.97 38.19
C GLY A 44 -19.57 28.72 37.04
N LEU A 45 -18.24 28.59 36.86
CA LEU A 45 -17.43 29.55 36.08
C LEU A 45 -16.81 29.03 34.77
N HIS A 46 -17.22 27.86 34.27
CA HIS A 46 -16.83 27.38 32.93
C HIS A 46 -18.05 27.00 32.07
N ARG A 47 -18.83 28.02 31.67
CA ARG A 47 -19.67 27.98 30.47
C ARG A 47 -19.91 29.39 29.96
N ASP A 48 -19.70 29.56 28.65
CA ASP A 48 -19.86 30.76 27.81
C ASP A 48 -18.57 31.52 27.44
N TYR A 49 -17.69 30.85 26.68
CA TYR A 49 -17.07 31.43 25.49
C TYR A 49 -17.00 30.37 24.38
N SER A 50 -17.27 30.77 23.15
CA SER A 50 -17.31 29.92 21.96
C SER A 50 -15.95 29.78 21.30
N GLU A 51 -15.65 28.60 20.76
CA GLU A 51 -14.61 28.45 19.74
C GLU A 51 -15.12 29.10 18.43
N ASP A 52 -14.50 30.20 18.03
CA ASP A 52 -14.53 30.72 16.67
C ASP A 52 -13.28 31.61 16.45
N ALA A 53 -12.67 31.52 15.28
CA ALA A 53 -11.47 32.25 14.83
C ALA A 53 -10.19 32.13 15.71
N VAL A 54 -9.33 31.16 15.37
CA VAL A 54 -7.87 31.24 15.58
C VAL A 54 -7.10 30.91 14.29
N GLU A 55 -7.46 31.60 13.21
CA GLU A 55 -6.59 31.79 12.04
C GLU A 55 -6.21 33.27 11.95
N ALA A 56 -5.08 33.55 11.27
CA ALA A 56 -4.48 34.87 11.07
C ALA A 56 -3.97 35.61 12.32
N ASP A 57 -2.76 35.26 12.75
CA ASP A 57 -1.81 36.20 13.39
C ASP A 57 -0.54 36.33 12.53
N GLU A 58 -0.73 36.78 11.29
CA GLU A 58 0.32 37.43 10.49
C GLU A 58 -0.24 38.69 9.84
N MET A 59 0.51 39.80 9.95
CA MET A 59 0.14 41.16 9.51
C MET A 59 -1.01 41.77 10.34
N MET A 60 -0.95 43.01 10.81
CA MET A 60 -0.39 44.20 10.16
C MET A 60 0.33 45.15 11.13
N LEU A 61 1.42 45.74 10.64
CA LEU A 61 1.93 47.02 11.16
C LEU A 61 1.03 48.18 10.70
N ASN A 62 0.94 49.22 11.53
CA ASN A 62 0.47 50.58 11.22
C ASN A 62 -1.01 50.80 10.80
N ALA A 63 -1.84 51.30 11.74
CA ALA A 63 -2.73 52.47 11.52
C ALA A 63 -3.27 53.05 12.84
N THR A 64 -3.68 54.32 12.83
CA THR A 64 -4.13 55.12 14.00
C THR A 64 -5.67 55.29 14.08
N PRO A 65 -6.25 55.72 15.23
CA PRO A 65 -7.62 55.32 15.64
C PRO A 65 -8.73 56.38 15.45
N SER A 66 -10.01 55.95 15.54
CA SER A 66 -11.16 56.88 15.57
C SER A 66 -12.36 56.46 16.47
N THR A 67 -12.39 57.03 17.67
CA THR A 67 -13.54 57.58 18.42
C THR A 67 -14.87 56.80 18.70
N ARG A 68 -15.10 56.55 20.01
CA ARG A 68 -16.19 57.11 20.89
C ARG A 68 -17.64 56.54 20.93
N ARG A 69 -18.08 56.38 22.21
CA ARG A 69 -19.43 56.58 22.84
C ARG A 69 -20.36 55.36 22.98
N LYS A 70 -20.71 54.93 24.21
CA LYS A 70 -21.83 55.36 25.13
C LYS A 70 -23.22 54.86 24.68
N LYS A 71 -24.15 54.37 25.53
CA LYS A 71 -24.14 54.10 26.99
C LYS A 71 -25.33 53.15 27.39
N GLN A 72 -25.18 52.48 28.53
CA GLN A 72 -26.18 51.86 29.42
C GLN A 72 -27.37 52.79 29.84
N PRO A 73 -28.40 52.33 30.62
CA PRO A 73 -29.14 51.03 30.69
C PRO A 73 -30.68 51.19 30.99
N ALA A 74 -31.41 50.08 31.28
CA ALA A 74 -32.16 49.83 32.56
C ALA A 74 -33.59 49.20 32.52
N ARG A 75 -33.68 47.99 33.12
CA ARG A 75 -34.75 47.48 34.05
C ARG A 75 -36.16 47.02 33.54
N PRO A 76 -36.93 46.24 34.36
CA PRO A 76 -37.87 45.17 33.93
C PRO A 76 -39.31 45.40 34.51
N PRO A 77 -40.15 44.42 34.99
CA PRO A 77 -40.26 42.94 34.83
C PRO A 77 -41.71 42.41 34.58
N ARG A 78 -41.92 41.08 34.48
CA ARG A 78 -43.13 40.39 35.03
C ARG A 78 -43.00 38.86 35.23
N LYS A 79 -44.06 38.23 35.76
CA LYS A 79 -44.15 36.86 36.33
C LYS A 79 -45.09 35.92 35.54
N GLY A 80 -44.94 34.59 35.74
CA GLY A 80 -46.00 33.57 35.60
C GLY A 80 -45.74 32.51 34.52
N SER A 81 -46.27 31.27 34.61
CA SER A 81 -47.03 30.62 35.70
C SER A 81 -47.34 29.13 35.39
N LEU A 82 -47.30 28.24 36.42
CA LEU A 82 -48.07 26.96 36.55
C LEU A 82 -47.80 25.83 35.50
N SER A 83 -48.15 24.54 35.68
CA SER A 83 -48.21 23.59 36.83
C SER A 83 -48.81 22.23 36.34
N ARG A 84 -48.45 21.04 36.91
CA ARG A 84 -49.33 19.88 37.22
C ARG A 84 -48.60 18.53 37.48
N ASN A 85 -49.17 17.71 38.38
CA ASN A 85 -48.79 16.34 38.83
C ASN A 85 -50.02 15.37 38.65
N GLU A 86 -50.18 14.12 39.17
CA GLU A 86 -49.46 13.08 39.99
C GLU A 86 -49.60 11.72 39.21
N ASP A 87 -49.18 10.48 39.59
CA ASP A 87 -48.58 9.77 40.76
C ASP A 87 -47.54 8.72 40.18
N MET A 88 -46.84 7.73 40.79
CA MET A 88 -46.89 6.88 42.02
C MET A 88 -48.06 5.87 42.09
N PRO A 89 -48.11 4.84 42.99
CA PRO A 89 -47.14 4.33 44.00
C PRO A 89 -46.63 2.87 43.65
N GLN A 90 -46.17 1.89 44.48
CA GLN A 90 -46.02 1.67 45.95
C GLN A 90 -45.07 0.45 46.30
N MET A 91 -44.15 0.58 47.28
CA MET A 91 -43.72 -0.35 48.40
C MET A 91 -43.44 -1.89 48.24
N MET A 92 -42.74 -2.65 49.12
CA MET A 92 -41.73 -2.43 50.20
C MET A 92 -41.24 -3.79 50.81
N ASN A 93 -39.97 -3.88 51.28
CA ASN A 93 -39.27 -4.86 52.19
C ASN A 93 -39.58 -6.38 52.22
N GLY A 94 -38.56 -7.23 52.41
CA GLY A 94 -38.68 -8.71 52.53
C GLY A 94 -38.00 -9.33 53.77
N THR A 95 -37.91 -10.68 53.86
CA THR A 95 -37.02 -11.45 54.77
C THR A 95 -36.92 -12.96 54.44
N LEU A 96 -35.70 -13.54 54.57
CA LEU A 96 -35.31 -14.93 54.91
C LEU A 96 -35.63 -16.17 54.00
N GLU A 97 -34.55 -16.80 53.49
CA GLU A 97 -34.14 -18.25 53.38
C GLU A 97 -35.17 -19.43 53.42
N PRO A 98 -34.85 -20.67 52.89
CA PRO A 98 -33.53 -21.19 52.46
C PRO A 98 -33.45 -21.91 51.08
N GLY A 99 -32.23 -22.15 50.53
CA GLY A 99 -32.13 -22.69 49.14
C GLY A 99 -30.86 -23.35 48.54
N LYS A 100 -29.91 -23.92 49.30
CA LYS A 100 -28.73 -24.75 48.82
C LYS A 100 -27.58 -24.04 48.07
N MET A 101 -26.39 -24.64 48.16
CA MET A 101 -25.09 -24.16 47.63
C MET A 101 -24.53 -25.07 46.52
N ASN A 102 -23.66 -24.50 45.65
CA ASN A 102 -22.35 -24.99 45.14
C ASN A 102 -22.05 -24.28 43.80
N ARG A 103 -20.93 -23.59 43.51
CA ARG A 103 -19.46 -23.77 43.73
C ARG A 103 -18.75 -24.82 42.85
N SER A 104 -18.10 -24.27 41.80
CA SER A 104 -16.69 -24.49 41.41
C SER A 104 -16.24 -25.72 40.58
N THR A 105 -15.22 -25.48 39.71
CA THR A 105 -14.08 -26.35 39.30
C THR A 105 -14.35 -27.67 38.53
N SER A 106 -13.43 -28.26 37.72
CA SER A 106 -12.24 -27.80 36.94
C SER A 106 -11.58 -28.96 36.13
N GLU A 107 -11.07 -28.66 34.92
CA GLU A 107 -9.86 -29.25 34.24
C GLU A 107 -9.65 -30.78 33.95
N LEU A 108 -8.64 -31.06 33.10
CA LEU A 108 -7.82 -32.30 32.89
C LEU A 108 -8.48 -33.52 32.18
N ASP A 109 -7.79 -34.42 31.44
CA ASP A 109 -6.38 -34.49 30.96
C ASP A 109 -6.29 -35.05 29.48
N LEU A 110 -5.43 -36.04 29.17
CA LEU A 110 -4.88 -36.29 27.82
C LEU A 110 -4.39 -37.76 27.60
N ASN A 111 -3.90 -38.07 26.37
CA ASN A 111 -3.10 -39.27 25.97
C ASN A 111 -3.90 -40.59 25.67
N ARG A 112 -3.40 -41.59 24.91
CA ARG A 112 -2.02 -41.86 24.40
C ARG A 112 -1.91 -42.75 23.11
N TYR A 113 -1.08 -42.31 22.15
CA TYR A 113 -0.14 -43.05 21.24
C TYR A 113 -0.55 -44.07 20.13
N ASN A 114 0.17 -43.91 19.00
CA ASN A 114 0.84 -44.85 18.06
C ASN A 114 0.23 -46.19 17.56
N ALA A 115 0.29 -46.38 16.23
CA ALA A 115 0.89 -47.55 15.57
C ALA A 115 1.24 -47.24 14.09
N GLU A 116 2.05 -48.09 13.44
CA GLU A 116 2.49 -47.99 12.02
C GLU A 116 1.51 -48.74 11.07
N GLY A 117 1.80 -48.83 9.76
CA GLY A 117 0.89 -49.46 8.78
C GLY A 117 1.55 -50.28 7.67
N GLN A 118 0.76 -51.06 6.92
CA GLN A 118 1.16 -51.77 5.69
C GLN A 118 -0.04 -52.14 4.77
N LEU A 119 0.17 -51.97 3.44
CA LEU A 119 -0.26 -52.78 2.27
C LEU A 119 -1.73 -53.24 2.03
N MET A 120 -2.22 -52.96 0.79
CA MET A 120 -3.08 -53.78 -0.14
C MET A 120 -4.41 -54.39 0.39
N GLN A 121 -5.59 -54.28 -0.24
CA GLN A 121 -5.92 -54.56 -1.65
C GLN A 121 -7.37 -54.06 -2.04
N ASP A 122 -7.72 -54.19 -3.32
CA ASP A 122 -8.94 -53.78 -4.06
C ASP A 122 -10.34 -53.95 -3.41
N LYS A 123 -11.24 -52.97 -3.69
CA LYS A 123 -12.42 -53.20 -4.56
C LYS A 123 -13.19 -51.93 -4.98
N ASP A 124 -13.81 -52.01 -6.17
CA ASP A 124 -14.86 -51.10 -6.65
C ASP A 124 -16.12 -51.09 -5.77
N ASP A 125 -16.77 -49.93 -5.61
CA ASP A 125 -18.20 -49.81 -5.91
C ASP A 125 -18.62 -48.35 -6.24
N LYS A 126 -19.80 -48.17 -6.85
CA LYS A 126 -20.30 -46.93 -7.46
C LYS A 126 -21.36 -46.21 -6.61
N LYS A 127 -21.53 -44.91 -6.92
CA LYS A 127 -22.62 -43.98 -6.49
C LYS A 127 -22.41 -43.42 -5.06
N LYS A 128 -22.35 -42.10 -4.82
CA LYS A 128 -23.39 -41.08 -5.11
C LYS A 128 -22.81 -39.66 -5.03
N ARG A 129 -23.42 -38.69 -5.74
CA ARG A 129 -23.22 -37.24 -5.47
C ARG A 129 -24.03 -36.83 -4.23
N GLY A 130 -23.35 -36.35 -3.18
CA GLY A 130 -23.94 -35.51 -2.12
C GLY A 130 -23.60 -34.04 -2.38
N ARG A 131 -24.50 -33.09 -2.08
CA ARG A 131 -24.35 -31.67 -2.45
C ARG A 131 -24.40 -30.75 -1.22
N SER A 132 -23.76 -29.59 -1.32
CA SER A 132 -23.66 -28.58 -0.27
C SER A 132 -25.03 -28.00 0.18
N PRO A 133 -25.18 -27.61 1.47
CA PRO A 133 -26.49 -27.39 2.08
C PRO A 133 -26.93 -25.91 2.17
N PHE A 134 -27.05 -25.19 1.06
CA PHE A 134 -27.64 -23.83 1.06
C PHE A 134 -28.62 -23.62 -0.11
N ARG A 135 -29.92 -23.46 0.20
CA ARG A 135 -30.95 -23.11 -0.81
C ARG A 135 -32.30 -22.63 -0.25
N PHE A 136 -32.55 -21.32 -0.28
CA PHE A 136 -33.86 -20.63 -0.25
C PHE A 136 -33.64 -19.24 -0.88
N PHE A 137 -34.52 -18.61 -1.69
CA PHE A 137 -35.85 -18.93 -2.26
C PHE A 137 -35.75 -18.87 -3.83
N SER A 138 -36.54 -19.58 -4.66
CA SER A 138 -37.97 -19.38 -5.02
C SER A 138 -38.27 -17.95 -5.53
N ARG A 139 -38.83 -17.69 -6.73
CA ARG A 139 -39.70 -18.47 -7.66
C ARG A 139 -39.28 -18.24 -9.13
N LYS A 140 -39.29 -19.26 -10.01
CA LYS A 140 -40.37 -19.67 -10.95
C LYS A 140 -40.71 -18.54 -11.98
N ARG A 141 -40.34 -18.58 -13.28
CA ARG A 141 -40.37 -19.61 -14.36
C ARG A 141 -41.77 -19.88 -14.95
N ASP A 142 -41.90 -19.81 -16.27
CA ASP A 142 -42.51 -20.79 -17.21
C ASP A 142 -42.88 -20.02 -18.52
N ALA A 143 -42.69 -20.51 -19.75
CA ALA A 143 -41.92 -21.65 -20.27
C ALA A 143 -41.64 -21.44 -21.78
N SER A 144 -40.80 -22.28 -22.40
CA SER A 144 -40.73 -22.45 -23.85
C SER A 144 -40.65 -23.95 -24.19
N ALA A 145 -41.31 -24.37 -25.28
CA ALA A 145 -41.44 -25.77 -25.66
C ALA A 145 -41.39 -25.93 -27.19
N ASP A 146 -40.16 -26.09 -27.69
CA ASP A 146 -39.68 -26.97 -28.76
C ASP A 146 -40.34 -27.16 -30.16
N GLU A 147 -39.41 -27.46 -31.08
CA GLU A 147 -39.52 -28.33 -32.27
C GLU A 147 -40.35 -27.93 -33.54
N ARG A 148 -39.60 -27.34 -34.48
CA ARG A 148 -39.43 -27.76 -35.92
C ARG A 148 -40.52 -27.58 -37.00
N ASN A 149 -39.98 -27.17 -38.16
CA ASN A 149 -40.21 -27.65 -39.55
C ASN A 149 -41.03 -26.82 -40.57
N LYS A 150 -40.27 -26.35 -41.59
CA LYS A 150 -40.55 -26.38 -43.05
C LYS A 150 -41.43 -25.32 -43.75
N LYS A 151 -40.73 -24.56 -44.59
CA LYS A 151 -41.02 -24.21 -46.01
C LYS A 151 -42.10 -23.16 -46.37
N ALA A 152 -41.58 -21.96 -46.63
CA ALA A 152 -41.56 -21.30 -47.96
C ALA A 152 -42.73 -20.42 -48.46
N LYS A 153 -42.35 -19.49 -49.34
CA LYS A 153 -43.11 -18.59 -50.24
C LYS A 153 -43.81 -17.34 -49.68
N THR A 154 -43.18 -16.20 -49.97
CA THR A 154 -43.77 -14.93 -50.45
C THR A 154 -44.71 -15.13 -51.66
N PRO A 155 -45.61 -14.18 -52.06
CA PRO A 155 -45.42 -12.72 -52.02
C PRO A 155 -46.67 -11.87 -51.59
N GLU A 156 -46.61 -10.57 -51.93
CA GLU A 156 -47.59 -9.46 -51.79
C GLU A 156 -48.81 -9.58 -52.79
N PRO A 157 -49.68 -8.56 -53.07
CA PRO A 157 -49.82 -7.17 -52.54
C PRO A 157 -51.26 -6.58 -52.37
N ALA A 158 -51.31 -5.30 -51.94
CA ALA A 158 -52.19 -4.18 -52.39
C ALA A 158 -53.68 -3.97 -51.96
N MET A 159 -53.95 -2.70 -51.57
CA MET A 159 -55.15 -1.85 -51.82
C MET A 159 -56.49 -2.17 -51.10
N ASP A 160 -57.46 -1.25 -50.89
CA ASP A 160 -57.65 0.14 -51.38
C ASP A 160 -58.50 1.06 -50.43
N ARG A 161 -58.59 2.37 -50.76
CA ARG A 161 -59.68 3.37 -50.51
C ARG A 161 -59.86 4.13 -49.17
N SER A 162 -59.65 5.45 -49.27
CA SER A 162 -60.32 6.54 -48.52
C SER A 162 -61.68 6.94 -49.19
N PRO A 163 -62.51 7.93 -48.74
CA PRO A 163 -62.20 9.36 -48.46
C PRO A 163 -62.90 9.93 -47.16
N GLY A 164 -62.83 11.21 -46.75
CA GLY A 164 -62.07 12.41 -47.19
C GLY A 164 -62.67 13.73 -46.60
N MET A 165 -62.16 14.90 -47.05
CA MET A 165 -62.70 16.28 -46.93
C MET A 165 -62.11 17.29 -45.87
N THR A 166 -61.37 18.29 -46.40
CA THR A 166 -61.01 19.69 -45.97
C THR A 166 -60.93 20.12 -44.49
N ARG A 167 -59.85 20.76 -43.95
CA ARG A 167 -59.13 22.06 -44.23
C ARG A 167 -59.95 23.34 -43.89
N PRO A 168 -59.36 24.50 -43.47
CA PRO A 168 -57.96 24.89 -43.16
C PRO A 168 -57.77 25.28 -41.65
N THR A 169 -56.85 26.09 -41.08
CA THR A 169 -55.89 27.18 -41.49
C THR A 169 -54.59 27.25 -40.63
N ASN A 170 -53.72 28.21 -40.99
CA ASN A 170 -52.47 28.75 -40.41
C ASN A 170 -52.24 28.73 -38.86
N LEU A 171 -50.97 28.54 -38.43
CA LEU A 171 -50.17 29.58 -37.74
C LEU A 171 -48.66 29.26 -37.57
N SER A 172 -47.90 30.26 -37.09
CA SER A 172 -46.42 30.40 -37.12
C SER A 172 -45.63 29.58 -36.10
N VAL A 173 -44.36 29.34 -36.45
CA VAL A 173 -43.21 28.99 -35.57
C VAL A 173 -43.12 29.86 -34.32
N ARG A 174 -42.73 29.27 -33.17
CA ARG A 174 -41.98 29.95 -32.09
C ARG A 174 -41.25 28.97 -31.15
N ASN A 175 -40.06 29.35 -30.67
CA ASN A 175 -39.27 28.58 -29.70
C ASN A 175 -39.88 28.63 -28.28
N PRO A 176 -39.79 27.53 -27.50
CA PRO A 176 -39.93 27.59 -26.05
C PRO A 176 -38.58 27.90 -25.37
N GLN A 177 -38.51 28.99 -24.60
CA GLN A 177 -37.45 29.18 -23.60
C GLN A 177 -37.81 28.43 -22.32
N ILE A 178 -36.86 27.73 -21.70
CA ILE A 178 -36.99 27.22 -20.33
C ILE A 178 -36.05 28.04 -19.43
N LYS A 179 -36.56 28.44 -18.27
CA LYS A 179 -35.86 29.33 -17.34
C LYS A 179 -34.82 28.56 -16.53
N VAL A 180 -33.64 29.14 -16.34
CA VAL A 180 -32.69 28.70 -15.32
C VAL A 180 -33.24 29.08 -13.95
N SER A 181 -33.43 28.09 -13.07
CA SER A 181 -33.75 28.28 -11.65
C SER A 181 -32.56 27.87 -10.80
N SER A 182 -31.94 28.84 -10.11
CA SER A 182 -30.90 28.58 -9.12
C SER A 182 -31.49 27.91 -7.88
N THR A 183 -31.08 26.67 -7.59
CA THR A 183 -31.41 25.96 -6.35
C THR A 183 -30.16 25.33 -5.76
N ASP A 184 -29.61 25.94 -4.70
CA ASP A 184 -28.55 25.33 -3.89
C ASP A 184 -29.05 24.04 -3.24
N LEU A 185 -28.44 22.91 -3.61
CA LEU A 185 -28.61 21.63 -2.92
C LEU A 185 -27.31 21.31 -2.18
N LYS A 186 -27.22 21.80 -0.94
CA LYS A 186 -26.18 21.35 0.01
C LYS A 186 -26.34 19.86 0.26
N ILE A 187 -25.39 19.06 -0.19
CA ILE A 187 -25.34 17.62 0.07
C ILE A 187 -25.03 17.43 1.56
N VAL A 188 -26.03 16.97 2.33
CA VAL A 188 -25.87 16.61 3.75
C VAL A 188 -25.41 15.15 3.83
N PRO A 189 -24.28 14.83 4.49
CA PRO A 189 -23.88 13.45 4.71
C PRO A 189 -24.89 12.70 5.60
N PRO A 190 -25.16 11.40 5.35
CA PRO A 190 -26.08 10.63 6.18
C PRO A 190 -25.48 10.42 7.58
N GLN A 191 -26.30 10.60 8.62
CA GLN A 191 -25.89 10.30 10.00
C GLN A 191 -25.67 8.80 10.18
N ILE A 192 -24.48 8.44 10.68
CA ILE A 192 -24.11 7.07 11.05
C ILE A 192 -24.72 6.76 12.42
N PRO A 193 -25.46 5.65 12.62
CA PRO A 193 -25.98 5.29 13.94
C PRO A 193 -24.87 5.05 14.96
N GLU A 194 -24.99 5.64 16.15
CA GLU A 194 -24.01 5.49 17.23
C GLU A 194 -23.87 4.02 17.64
N ARG A 195 -22.70 3.44 17.37
CA ARG A 195 -22.38 2.06 17.73
C ARG A 195 -21.62 2.06 19.06
N ASN A 196 -22.31 1.74 20.15
CA ASN A 196 -21.75 1.68 21.51
C ASN A 196 -20.37 0.99 21.55
N ALA A 197 -19.32 1.79 21.70
CA ALA A 197 -17.96 1.31 21.91
C ALA A 197 -17.78 0.89 23.39
N PRO A 198 -17.01 -0.17 23.70
CA PRO A 198 -16.65 -0.49 25.07
C PRO A 198 -15.80 0.64 25.67
N LYS A 199 -15.96 0.87 26.98
CA LYS A 199 -15.39 2.01 27.72
C LYS A 199 -13.92 2.24 27.39
N THR A 200 -13.61 3.42 26.85
CA THR A 200 -12.25 3.93 26.74
C THR A 200 -11.65 4.11 28.13
N MET A 201 -10.47 3.51 28.36
CA MET A 201 -9.59 3.94 29.44
C MET A 201 -9.12 5.36 29.12
N SER A 202 -9.23 6.28 30.07
CA SER A 202 -8.86 7.68 29.89
C SER A 202 -7.33 7.84 29.87
N VAL A 203 -6.75 7.85 28.66
CA VAL A 203 -5.40 8.36 28.44
C VAL A 203 -5.49 9.89 28.50
N ALA A 204 -4.78 10.51 29.44
CA ALA A 204 -4.69 11.96 29.54
C ALA A 204 -3.84 12.53 28.38
N ALA A 205 -4.04 13.81 28.06
CA ALA A 205 -3.19 14.51 27.10
C ALA A 205 -1.72 14.52 27.59
N PRO A 206 -0.73 14.33 26.70
CA PRO A 206 0.66 14.27 27.11
C PRO A 206 1.18 15.65 27.51
N THR A 207 1.49 15.83 28.80
CA THR A 207 2.18 17.01 29.33
C THR A 207 3.70 16.99 29.05
N GLY A 208 4.18 16.08 28.21
CA GLY A 208 5.60 15.88 27.91
C GLY A 208 6.42 15.33 29.09
N VAL A 209 5.76 14.90 30.17
CA VAL A 209 6.36 14.47 31.44
C VAL A 209 5.73 13.14 31.89
N GLU A 210 6.54 12.07 31.97
CA GLU A 210 6.14 10.79 32.55
C GLU A 210 6.63 10.69 34.01
N SER A 211 5.74 10.29 34.92
CA SER A 211 6.08 10.00 36.33
C SER A 211 5.81 8.54 36.69
N ILE A 212 6.79 7.88 37.30
CA ILE A 212 6.67 6.51 37.80
C ILE A 212 7.29 6.43 39.20
N GLY A 213 6.45 6.26 40.22
CA GLY A 213 6.88 6.37 41.61
C GLY A 213 7.36 7.80 41.92
N ASN A 214 8.57 7.92 42.47
CA ASN A 214 9.20 9.21 42.77
C ASN A 214 10.08 9.73 41.61
N GLU A 215 10.14 9.04 40.47
CA GLU A 215 10.93 9.44 39.31
C GLU A 215 10.05 10.19 38.30
N ILE A 216 10.41 11.44 38.00
CA ILE A 216 9.72 12.31 37.03
C ILE A 216 10.67 12.59 35.85
N TYR A 217 10.25 12.29 34.62
CA TYR A 217 11.08 12.43 33.42
C TYR A 217 10.40 13.35 32.40
N ASP A 218 11.10 14.39 31.94
CA ASP A 218 10.69 15.16 30.75
C ASP A 218 11.14 14.46 29.45
N GLY A 219 10.51 14.83 28.33
CA GLY A 219 10.87 14.32 27.00
C GLY A 219 12.31 14.61 26.56
N GLU A 220 13.08 15.43 27.28
CA GLU A 220 14.52 15.61 27.08
C GLU A 220 15.38 14.61 27.88
N CYS A 221 15.05 14.31 29.13
CA CYS A 221 15.68 13.23 29.90
C CYS A 221 15.58 11.89 29.17
N LEU A 222 14.42 11.62 28.54
CA LEU A 222 14.20 10.38 27.80
C LEU A 222 15.07 10.29 26.53
N LYS A 223 15.46 11.43 25.93
CA LYS A 223 16.46 11.50 24.84
C LYS A 223 17.90 11.26 25.34
N LEU A 224 18.20 11.62 26.59
CA LEU A 224 19.51 11.38 27.22
C LEU A 224 19.74 9.90 27.62
N ILE A 225 18.69 9.17 28.02
CA ILE A 225 18.77 7.73 28.33
C ILE A 225 18.80 6.92 27.03
N ASN A 226 19.93 6.30 26.73
CA ASN A 226 20.15 5.48 25.53
C ASN A 226 20.43 4.01 25.85
N GLU A 227 20.12 3.59 27.08
CA GLU A 227 20.33 2.24 27.59
C GLU A 227 18.98 1.53 27.77
N TYR A 228 18.86 0.36 27.14
CA TYR A 228 17.63 -0.43 27.07
C TYR A 228 17.78 -1.75 27.80
N PHE A 229 16.68 -2.21 28.40
CA PHE A 229 16.64 -3.40 29.26
C PHE A 229 15.58 -4.42 28.82
N TYR A 230 15.91 -5.71 29.02
CA TYR A 230 14.92 -6.77 29.23
C TYR A 230 15.46 -7.77 30.27
N GLY A 231 14.55 -8.43 30.99
CA GLY A 231 14.88 -9.47 31.95
C GLY A 231 14.32 -10.83 31.56
N ILE A 232 14.92 -11.90 32.06
CA ILE A 232 14.42 -13.28 31.96
C ILE A 232 14.42 -13.90 33.36
N ARG A 233 13.25 -14.37 33.79
CA ARG A 233 13.07 -15.13 35.03
C ARG A 233 13.02 -16.61 34.70
N ILE A 234 13.98 -17.37 35.21
CA ILE A 234 14.05 -18.84 35.13
C ILE A 234 13.39 -19.39 36.40
N PHE A 235 12.45 -20.34 36.25
CA PHE A 235 11.69 -20.87 37.37
C PHE A 235 12.49 -21.94 38.15
N PRO A 236 12.23 -22.16 39.46
CA PRO A 236 13.06 -23.01 40.32
C PRO A 236 13.21 -24.48 39.90
N GLY A 237 12.36 -24.98 39.00
CA GLY A 237 12.43 -26.35 38.46
C GLY A 237 13.23 -26.50 37.17
N GLN A 238 13.58 -25.40 36.49
CA GLN A 238 14.37 -25.43 35.27
C GLN A 238 15.88 -25.41 35.61
N ASP A 239 16.63 -26.35 35.04
CA ASP A 239 18.08 -26.43 35.25
C ASP A 239 18.79 -25.25 34.54
N PRO A 240 19.54 -24.39 35.26
CA PRO A 240 20.26 -23.26 34.67
C PRO A 240 21.35 -23.66 33.68
N THR A 241 21.94 -24.85 33.79
CA THR A 241 22.98 -25.32 32.86
C THR A 241 22.44 -25.54 31.44
N HIS A 242 21.12 -25.81 31.33
CA HIS A 242 20.40 -25.97 30.07
C HIS A 242 19.79 -24.65 29.54
N VAL A 243 20.09 -23.50 30.16
CA VAL A 243 19.60 -22.17 29.73
C VAL A 243 20.76 -21.27 29.30
N TYR A 244 20.62 -20.66 28.12
CA TYR A 244 21.53 -19.63 27.61
C TYR A 244 20.74 -18.36 27.29
N VAL A 245 21.22 -17.22 27.79
CA VAL A 245 20.54 -15.91 27.70
C VAL A 245 21.42 -14.88 26.98
N GLY A 246 20.81 -14.08 26.10
CA GLY A 246 21.45 -12.94 25.47
C GLY A 246 20.91 -12.59 24.10
N TRP A 247 21.78 -12.12 23.21
CA TRP A 247 21.38 -11.52 21.93
C TRP A 247 21.94 -12.30 20.74
N VAL A 248 21.18 -12.33 19.64
CA VAL A 248 21.64 -12.89 18.35
C VAL A 248 21.61 -11.83 17.26
N THR A 249 22.53 -11.95 16.31
CA THR A 249 22.54 -11.16 15.07
C THR A 249 21.60 -11.78 14.02
N THR A 250 21.26 -10.99 13.00
CA THR A 250 20.50 -11.45 11.81
C THR A 250 21.14 -12.66 11.11
N GLN A 251 22.46 -12.83 11.22
CA GLN A 251 23.25 -13.88 10.59
C GLN A 251 23.26 -15.22 11.37
N PHE A 252 22.48 -15.36 12.45
CA PHE A 252 22.44 -16.60 13.23
C PHE A 252 21.51 -17.65 12.59
N HIS A 253 22.11 -18.67 11.96
CA HIS A 253 21.40 -19.76 11.27
C HIS A 253 21.79 -21.16 11.76
N LEU A 254 22.44 -21.28 12.94
CA LEU A 254 22.88 -22.56 13.48
C LEU A 254 21.78 -23.24 14.29
N HIS A 255 21.12 -24.24 13.71
CA HIS A 255 20.23 -25.15 14.44
C HIS A 255 20.97 -26.44 14.81
N SER A 256 21.13 -26.73 16.10
CA SER A 256 21.71 -27.97 16.63
C SER A 256 21.04 -28.36 17.95
N LYS A 257 21.18 -29.63 18.37
CA LYS A 257 20.64 -30.10 19.67
C LYS A 257 21.51 -29.62 20.84
N ASP A 258 22.81 -29.82 20.74
CA ASP A 258 23.77 -29.36 21.76
C ASP A 258 24.34 -27.98 21.38
N PHE A 259 24.01 -26.96 22.18
CA PHE A 259 24.63 -25.64 22.11
C PHE A 259 25.79 -25.54 23.10
N ASN A 260 26.87 -24.86 22.67
CA ASN A 260 28.05 -24.61 23.48
C ASN A 260 28.75 -23.35 22.93
N GLN A 261 29.27 -22.48 23.80
CA GLN A 261 29.92 -21.21 23.41
C GLN A 261 31.14 -21.40 22.48
N SER A 262 31.77 -22.59 22.49
CA SER A 262 32.85 -22.96 21.56
C SER A 262 32.37 -23.17 20.11
N ARG A 263 31.09 -23.49 19.89
CA ARG A 263 30.48 -23.66 18.55
C ARG A 263 30.02 -22.31 17.93
N VAL A 264 30.11 -21.21 18.68
CA VAL A 264 29.74 -19.87 18.20
C VAL A 264 30.80 -19.38 17.21
N ARG A 265 30.36 -18.95 16.02
CA ARG A 265 31.24 -18.28 15.04
C ARG A 265 31.66 -16.91 15.56
N LYS A 266 32.99 -16.71 15.64
CA LYS A 266 33.65 -15.47 16.06
C LYS A 266 34.71 -15.13 15.02
N SER A 267 34.84 -13.84 14.70
CA SER A 267 35.83 -13.32 13.76
C SER A 267 36.38 -12.01 14.29
N THR A 268 37.71 -11.86 14.29
CA THR A 268 38.38 -10.64 14.74
C THR A 268 39.00 -9.95 13.54
N VAL A 269 38.53 -8.74 13.25
CA VAL A 269 39.08 -7.88 12.19
C VAL A 269 40.11 -6.96 12.83
N HIS A 270 41.38 -7.13 12.46
CA HIS A 270 42.46 -6.24 12.86
C HIS A 270 42.69 -5.18 11.79
N ILE A 271 42.52 -3.92 12.15
CA ILE A 271 42.91 -2.78 11.31
C ILE A 271 44.40 -2.56 11.57
N MET A 272 45.23 -2.72 10.55
CA MET A 272 46.69 -2.59 10.65
C MET A 272 47.20 -1.38 9.87
N ASP A 273 48.29 -0.76 10.33
CA ASP A 273 49.00 0.27 9.59
C ASP A 273 49.95 -0.33 8.53
N GLU A 274 50.58 0.55 7.74
CA GLU A 274 51.57 0.19 6.70
C GLU A 274 52.79 -0.58 7.25
N TYR A 275 52.99 -0.57 8.57
CA TYR A 275 54.07 -1.25 9.29
C TYR A 275 53.59 -2.56 9.95
N GLY A 276 52.35 -3.01 9.67
CA GLY A 276 51.77 -4.23 10.20
C GLY A 276 51.35 -4.17 11.68
N ARG A 277 51.29 -2.98 12.28
CA ARG A 277 50.88 -2.79 13.68
C ARG A 277 49.37 -2.65 13.77
N VAL A 278 48.75 -3.37 14.69
CA VAL A 278 47.30 -3.28 14.95
C VAL A 278 46.96 -1.92 15.56
N VAL A 279 46.14 -1.14 14.87
CA VAL A 279 45.63 0.18 15.28
C VAL A 279 44.29 0.04 16.02
N ASP A 280 43.41 -0.85 15.55
CA ASP A 280 42.15 -1.23 16.23
C ASP A 280 41.83 -2.71 15.96
N SER A 281 40.99 -3.33 16.79
CA SER A 281 40.53 -4.71 16.63
C SER A 281 39.04 -4.84 16.95
N LEU A 282 38.25 -5.23 15.95
CA LEU A 282 36.81 -5.43 16.07
C LEU A 282 36.45 -6.92 16.15
N ASN A 283 35.80 -7.32 17.24
CA ASN A 283 35.36 -8.69 17.47
C ASN A 283 33.89 -8.88 17.05
N ARG A 284 33.65 -9.44 15.86
CA ARG A 284 32.31 -9.80 15.38
C ARG A 284 31.96 -11.23 15.80
N GLN A 285 30.81 -11.42 16.43
CA GLN A 285 30.27 -12.75 16.78
C GLN A 285 28.81 -12.83 16.31
N SER A 286 28.38 -13.98 15.80
CA SER A 286 26.98 -14.12 15.31
C SER A 286 25.96 -14.20 16.46
N CYS A 287 26.41 -14.49 17.67
CA CYS A 287 25.61 -14.83 18.84
C CYS A 287 26.37 -14.46 20.12
N TYR A 288 25.70 -13.76 21.03
CA TYR A 288 26.23 -13.26 22.30
C TYR A 288 25.38 -13.80 23.44
N MET A 289 25.54 -15.10 23.69
CA MET A 289 24.79 -15.89 24.67
C MET A 289 25.70 -16.36 25.80
N LEU A 290 25.21 -16.26 27.03
CA LEU A 290 25.90 -16.68 28.25
C LEU A 290 25.10 -17.78 28.94
N ARG A 291 25.76 -18.76 29.55
CA ARG A 291 25.08 -19.87 30.24
C ARG A 291 24.64 -19.41 31.63
N ALA A 292 23.43 -19.77 32.03
CA ALA A 292 22.77 -19.14 33.17
C ALA A 292 23.43 -19.50 34.52
N ASP A 293 23.97 -20.72 34.65
CA ASP A 293 24.78 -21.14 35.80
C ASP A 293 26.14 -20.42 35.88
N GLU A 294 26.79 -20.11 34.76
CA GLU A 294 28.08 -19.39 34.74
C GLU A 294 27.92 -17.99 35.35
N LEU A 295 26.86 -17.27 34.95
CA LEU A 295 26.50 -15.96 35.51
C LEU A 295 26.14 -16.04 36.99
N TYR A 296 25.42 -17.08 37.43
CA TYR A 296 25.09 -17.28 38.84
C TYR A 296 26.34 -17.57 39.68
N ASN A 297 27.24 -18.42 39.18
CA ASN A 297 28.46 -18.83 39.86
C ASN A 297 29.49 -17.69 39.97
N GLU A 298 29.59 -16.80 38.96
CA GLU A 298 30.36 -15.55 39.06
C GLU A 298 29.84 -14.67 40.20
N VAL A 299 28.52 -14.53 40.28
CA VAL A 299 27.80 -13.56 41.12
C VAL A 299 27.59 -14.02 42.58
N THR A 300 27.68 -15.33 42.85
CA THR A 300 27.45 -15.93 44.18
C THR A 300 28.71 -16.37 44.93
N GLN A 301 29.90 -16.19 44.35
CA GLN A 301 31.16 -16.41 45.08
C GLN A 301 31.36 -15.49 46.30
N ASP A 302 30.61 -14.36 46.37
CA ASP A 302 30.49 -13.50 47.56
C ASP A 302 29.67 -14.14 48.70
N ALA A 303 30.20 -15.19 49.34
CA ALA A 303 30.03 -15.58 50.74
C ALA A 303 28.63 -15.75 51.40
N THR A 304 27.50 -15.48 50.74
CA THR A 304 26.14 -15.54 51.33
C THR A 304 25.14 -16.32 50.46
N GLY A 305 25.43 -17.60 50.24
CA GLY A 305 24.57 -18.50 49.48
C GLY A 305 23.21 -18.78 50.14
N LYS A 306 22.16 -18.06 49.72
CA LYS A 306 20.80 -18.59 49.74
C LYS A 306 20.64 -19.50 48.52
N GLY A 307 20.25 -20.76 48.73
CA GLY A 307 20.15 -21.75 47.65
C GLY A 307 19.10 -21.39 46.59
N THR A 308 19.22 -22.03 45.43
CA THR A 308 18.50 -21.77 44.16
C THR A 308 16.97 -21.95 44.18
N SER A 309 16.36 -22.13 45.35
CA SER A 309 14.95 -22.50 45.53
C SER A 309 13.93 -21.38 45.24
N GLN A 310 14.37 -20.17 44.91
CA GLN A 310 13.50 -19.05 44.51
C GLN A 310 13.52 -18.77 43.00
N GLY A 311 14.21 -19.61 42.21
CA GLY A 311 14.44 -19.36 40.78
C GLY A 311 15.60 -18.39 40.59
N MET A 312 15.71 -17.82 39.39
CA MET A 312 16.79 -16.90 39.04
C MET A 312 16.35 -15.85 38.01
N PHE A 313 16.91 -14.65 38.10
CA PHE A 313 16.62 -13.52 37.21
C PHE A 313 17.90 -12.98 36.57
N ILE A 314 17.96 -13.04 35.24
CA ILE A 314 19.04 -12.48 34.44
C ILE A 314 18.55 -11.21 33.74
N GLY A 315 19.27 -10.11 33.94
CA GLY A 315 19.03 -8.83 33.28
C GLY A 315 20.00 -8.61 32.12
N CYS A 316 19.49 -8.11 31.00
CA CYS A 316 20.26 -7.86 29.79
C CYS A 316 20.14 -6.40 29.37
N PHE A 317 21.29 -5.75 29.13
CA PHE A 317 21.41 -4.31 28.92
C PHE A 317 22.14 -4.03 27.61
N VAL A 318 21.66 -3.05 26.83
CA VAL A 318 22.33 -2.51 25.64
C VAL A 318 22.32 -0.99 25.68
N ASP A 319 23.50 -0.38 25.66
CA ASP A 319 23.68 1.07 25.49
C ASP A 319 23.89 1.39 24.00
N ALA A 320 22.85 1.89 23.36
CA ALA A 320 22.84 2.22 21.93
C ALA A 320 23.75 3.41 21.56
N ALA A 321 24.24 4.18 22.53
CA ALA A 321 25.12 5.31 22.29
C ALA A 321 26.61 4.98 22.50
N THR A 322 26.95 3.95 23.28
CA THR A 322 28.33 3.48 23.45
C THR A 322 28.62 2.15 22.75
N GLY A 323 27.58 1.46 22.26
CA GLY A 323 27.68 0.15 21.62
C GLY A 323 28.00 -0.99 22.60
N TYR A 324 27.93 -0.77 23.90
CA TYR A 324 28.21 -1.80 24.89
C TYR A 324 26.96 -2.57 25.32
N MET A 325 27.14 -3.88 25.45
CA MET A 325 26.14 -4.83 25.93
C MET A 325 26.67 -5.51 27.20
N THR A 326 25.86 -5.54 28.25
CA THR A 326 26.26 -6.04 29.58
C THR A 326 25.13 -6.82 30.26
N PHE A 327 25.48 -7.68 31.21
CA PHE A 327 24.54 -8.60 31.87
C PHE A 327 24.55 -8.42 33.40
N THR A 328 23.42 -8.70 34.03
CA THR A 328 23.28 -8.82 35.49
C THR A 328 22.63 -10.16 35.85
N CYS A 329 22.92 -10.67 37.04
CA CYS A 329 22.24 -11.82 37.63
C CYS A 329 21.85 -11.46 39.07
N GLU A 330 20.61 -11.73 39.48
CA GLU A 330 20.06 -11.35 40.80
C GLU A 330 20.32 -9.86 41.19
N GLY A 331 20.33 -8.97 40.18
CA GLY A 331 20.58 -7.53 40.35
C GLY A 331 22.03 -7.10 40.52
N LYS A 332 23.01 -8.02 40.56
CA LYS A 332 24.46 -7.73 40.54
C LYS A 332 25.01 -7.70 39.11
N GLU A 333 25.98 -6.82 38.82
CA GLU A 333 26.70 -6.81 37.54
C GLU A 333 27.61 -8.04 37.36
N THR A 334 27.78 -8.46 36.10
CA THR A 334 28.73 -9.52 35.67
C THR A 334 29.94 -8.91 34.94
N GLY A 335 31.04 -9.64 34.87
CA GLY A 335 32.24 -9.25 34.11
C GLY A 335 32.07 -9.30 32.59
N HIS A 336 31.00 -9.94 32.10
CA HIS A 336 30.73 -10.13 30.68
C HIS A 336 30.24 -8.84 30.00
N LYS A 337 31.14 -8.16 29.28
CA LYS A 337 30.87 -6.91 28.56
C LYS A 337 31.35 -7.01 27.12
N TYR A 338 30.45 -6.78 26.16
CA TYR A 338 30.72 -6.89 24.72
C TYR A 338 30.60 -5.52 24.05
N LYS A 339 31.49 -5.20 23.09
CA LYS A 339 31.43 -4.00 22.26
C LYS A 339 30.89 -4.38 20.88
N MET A 340 29.83 -3.73 20.46
CA MET A 340 29.16 -3.90 19.17
C MET A 340 29.66 -2.87 18.14
N GLU A 341 29.43 -3.18 16.87
CA GLU A 341 29.59 -2.25 15.76
C GLU A 341 28.30 -1.43 15.57
N PRO A 342 28.37 -0.14 15.19
CA PRO A 342 27.20 0.64 14.82
C PRO A 342 26.30 -0.06 13.79
N GLU A 343 25.02 0.30 13.76
CA GLU A 343 23.99 -0.26 12.86
C GLU A 343 23.72 -1.77 12.98
N THR A 344 24.43 -2.50 13.85
CA THR A 344 24.19 -3.93 14.10
C THR A 344 22.79 -4.18 14.67
N LYS A 345 21.93 -4.84 13.89
CA LYS A 345 20.63 -5.34 14.35
C LYS A 345 20.81 -6.52 15.30
N LEU A 346 20.19 -6.43 16.48
CA LEU A 346 20.23 -7.45 17.53
C LEU A 346 18.82 -7.87 17.94
N PHE A 347 18.59 -9.18 18.04
CA PHE A 347 17.35 -9.74 18.56
C PHE A 347 17.58 -10.32 19.97
N PRO A 348 16.73 -10.02 20.95
CA PRO A 348 16.78 -10.66 22.26
C PRO A 348 16.31 -12.11 22.10
N ALA A 349 17.10 -13.06 22.60
CA ALA A 349 16.83 -14.48 22.42
C ALA A 349 17.21 -15.30 23.66
N VAL A 350 16.72 -16.54 23.69
CA VAL A 350 17.07 -17.54 24.69
C VAL A 350 17.21 -18.88 24.00
N PHE A 351 18.25 -19.63 24.31
CA PHE A 351 18.30 -21.06 23.98
C PHE A 351 18.08 -21.84 25.26
N VAL A 352 17.09 -22.75 25.26
CA VAL A 352 16.73 -23.53 26.44
C VAL A 352 16.31 -24.95 26.06
N GLU A 353 16.83 -25.92 26.80
CA GLU A 353 16.30 -27.29 26.82
C GLU A 353 15.42 -27.47 28.06
N ALA A 354 14.17 -27.91 27.84
CA ALA A 354 13.14 -27.92 28.88
C ALA A 354 13.31 -29.09 29.85
N THR A 355 13.71 -28.80 31.09
CA THR A 355 13.77 -29.79 32.19
C THR A 355 12.52 -29.77 33.07
N SER A 356 11.66 -28.76 32.92
CA SER A 356 10.46 -28.49 33.72
C SER A 356 9.26 -28.13 32.84
N LYS A 357 8.04 -28.23 33.39
CA LYS A 357 6.82 -27.68 32.78
C LYS A 357 6.84 -26.15 32.75
N GLU A 358 7.33 -25.54 33.84
CA GLU A 358 7.55 -24.10 33.97
C GLU A 358 9.04 -23.85 33.76
N ILE A 359 9.36 -23.24 32.62
CA ILE A 359 10.74 -23.06 32.14
C ILE A 359 11.24 -21.67 32.53
N LEU A 360 10.66 -20.64 31.90
CA LEU A 360 11.03 -19.24 32.08
C LEU A 360 9.91 -18.29 31.68
N GLN A 361 10.04 -17.03 32.11
CA GLN A 361 9.22 -15.88 31.74
C GLN A 361 10.13 -14.75 31.22
N ILE A 362 9.78 -14.17 30.08
CA ILE A 362 10.46 -12.99 29.53
C ILE A 362 9.78 -11.74 30.09
N GLU A 363 10.54 -10.89 30.77
CA GLU A 363 10.06 -9.67 31.44
C GLU A 363 10.58 -8.42 30.71
N LEU A 364 9.71 -7.85 29.88
CA LEU A 364 9.96 -6.57 29.19
C LEU A 364 9.70 -5.39 30.15
N GLY A 365 10.50 -5.32 31.22
CA GLY A 365 10.45 -4.26 32.23
C GLY A 365 11.44 -3.13 31.95
N ARG A 366 11.81 -2.41 33.02
CA ARG A 366 12.91 -1.43 33.05
C ARG A 366 13.68 -1.52 34.37
N THR A 367 14.79 -0.80 34.49
CA THR A 367 15.38 -0.41 35.79
C THR A 367 15.17 1.09 36.06
N SER A 368 15.67 1.60 37.18
CA SER A 368 15.76 3.06 37.44
C SER A 368 16.73 3.78 36.49
N THR A 369 17.65 3.05 35.86
CA THR A 369 18.71 3.61 34.99
C THR A 369 18.47 3.43 33.49
N THR A 370 17.42 2.71 33.08
CA THR A 370 17.19 2.24 31.70
C THR A 370 15.75 2.45 31.22
N LEU A 371 15.56 2.40 29.90
CA LEU A 371 14.25 2.36 29.27
C LEU A 371 13.84 0.90 28.94
N PRO A 372 12.53 0.60 28.88
CA PRO A 372 12.05 -0.69 28.39
C PRO A 372 12.37 -0.86 26.90
N LEU A 373 12.58 -2.11 26.46
CA LEU A 373 12.90 -2.41 25.06
C LEU A 373 11.83 -1.91 24.06
N SER A 374 10.57 -1.77 24.47
CA SER A 374 9.50 -1.19 23.64
C SER A 374 9.80 0.24 23.19
N ALA A 375 10.52 1.02 24.00
CA ALA A 375 10.93 2.39 23.68
C ALA A 375 12.11 2.48 22.68
N ALA A 376 12.69 1.34 22.28
CA ALA A 376 13.62 1.25 21.15
C ALA A 376 12.93 0.77 19.87
N VAL A 377 11.98 -0.16 19.98
CA VAL A 377 11.37 -0.85 18.84
C VAL A 377 10.22 -0.05 18.21
N LEU A 378 9.47 0.73 18.99
CA LEU A 378 8.36 1.55 18.50
C LEU A 378 8.84 2.92 17.97
N GLN A 379 9.38 2.95 16.75
CA GLN A 379 9.88 4.19 16.11
C GLN A 379 8.84 5.33 16.05
N ASN A 380 7.54 5.01 15.98
CA ASN A 380 6.46 6.00 15.91
C ASN A 380 5.96 6.47 17.29
N SER A 381 6.44 5.90 18.40
CA SER A 381 6.18 6.42 19.75
C SER A 381 7.38 7.22 20.23
N GLU A 382 7.14 8.30 20.96
CA GLU A 382 8.21 8.90 21.75
C GLU A 382 8.76 7.89 22.76
N ARG A 383 10.02 8.09 23.16
CA ARG A 383 10.65 7.26 24.19
C ARG A 383 9.85 7.37 25.48
N HIS A 384 9.46 6.23 26.03
CA HIS A 384 8.56 6.12 27.17
C HIS A 384 9.19 5.28 28.28
N VAL A 385 8.82 5.56 29.52
CA VAL A 385 9.30 4.86 30.72
C VAL A 385 8.37 3.71 31.08
N THR A 386 7.06 3.87 30.80
CA THR A 386 6.02 2.86 31.03
C THR A 386 6.12 1.72 30.00
N PRO A 387 6.46 0.47 30.37
CA PRO A 387 6.68 -0.59 29.38
C PRO A 387 5.41 -0.97 28.62
N GLN A 388 5.44 -0.82 27.29
CA GLN A 388 4.35 -1.19 26.40
C GLN A 388 4.59 -2.58 25.79
N PHE A 389 3.52 -3.33 25.46
CA PHE A 389 3.60 -4.60 24.75
C PHE A 389 2.97 -4.50 23.35
N PRO A 390 3.77 -4.36 22.27
CA PRO A 390 3.24 -4.21 20.92
C PRO A 390 2.58 -5.51 20.42
N PRO A 391 1.35 -5.50 19.86
CA PRO A 391 0.71 -6.71 19.29
C PRO A 391 1.47 -7.37 18.13
N ARG A 392 2.46 -6.66 17.56
CA ARG A 392 3.39 -7.17 16.54
C ARG A 392 4.50 -8.05 17.14
N LEU A 393 4.88 -7.82 18.41
CA LEU A 393 5.93 -8.57 19.08
C LEU A 393 5.46 -10.00 19.38
N LYS A 394 6.21 -10.99 18.89
CA LYS A 394 5.88 -12.41 19.07
C LYS A 394 7.18 -13.20 19.27
N VAL A 395 7.15 -14.15 20.20
CA VAL A 395 8.23 -15.13 20.34
C VAL A 395 8.26 -15.99 19.08
N GLN A 396 9.41 -16.05 18.41
CA GLN A 396 9.64 -16.92 17.26
C GLN A 396 10.58 -18.05 17.66
N CYS A 397 10.29 -19.27 17.19
CA CYS A 397 11.17 -20.42 17.36
C CYS A 397 11.95 -20.67 16.06
N LEU A 398 13.26 -20.86 16.16
CA LEU A 398 14.10 -21.22 15.01
C LEU A 398 13.64 -22.56 14.43
N LYS A 399 13.33 -22.59 13.13
CA LYS A 399 12.96 -23.82 12.42
C LYS A 399 14.23 -24.53 11.92
N PRO A 400 14.31 -25.87 11.98
CA PRO A 400 15.46 -26.62 11.47
C PRO A 400 15.58 -26.56 9.94
N HIS A 401 14.45 -26.42 9.24
CA HIS A 401 14.37 -26.41 7.79
C HIS A 401 13.33 -25.36 7.34
N GLN A 402 13.57 -24.77 6.18
CA GLN A 402 12.68 -23.84 5.49
C GLN A 402 12.69 -24.18 4.00
N TRP A 403 11.54 -24.05 3.33
CA TRP A 403 11.44 -24.11 1.88
C TRP A 403 12.00 -22.83 1.27
N ALA A 404 12.71 -22.96 0.15
CA ALA A 404 13.24 -21.85 -0.62
C ALA A 404 13.01 -22.15 -2.10
N ARG A 405 12.71 -21.11 -2.89
CA ARG A 405 12.41 -21.27 -4.31
C ARG A 405 13.66 -21.62 -5.13
N VAL A 406 13.54 -22.61 -6.03
CA VAL A 406 14.61 -22.93 -7.00
C VAL A 406 14.52 -21.96 -8.20
N PRO A 407 15.62 -21.30 -8.61
CA PRO A 407 15.64 -20.45 -9.80
C PRO A 407 15.33 -21.24 -11.09
N ASN A 408 14.58 -20.64 -12.02
CA ASN A 408 14.21 -21.28 -13.29
C ASN A 408 15.39 -21.44 -14.26
N VAL A 409 16.38 -20.55 -14.15
CA VAL A 409 17.59 -20.52 -14.98
C VAL A 409 18.79 -20.37 -14.05
N SER A 410 19.81 -21.20 -14.28
CA SER A 410 21.10 -21.11 -13.59
C SER A 410 22.16 -20.51 -14.51
N LEU A 411 23.12 -19.77 -13.92
CA LEU A 411 24.30 -19.27 -14.63
C LEU A 411 25.09 -20.45 -15.22
N GLN A 412 25.32 -20.44 -16.53
CA GLN A 412 26.15 -21.44 -17.21
C GLN A 412 27.62 -21.07 -17.05
N VAL A 413 28.38 -21.91 -16.34
CA VAL A 413 29.79 -21.65 -16.01
C VAL A 413 30.66 -22.69 -16.70
N HIS A 414 31.40 -22.25 -17.71
CA HIS A 414 32.32 -23.07 -18.48
C HIS A 414 33.71 -23.04 -17.84
N ALA A 415 34.10 -24.13 -17.18
CA ALA A 415 35.42 -24.31 -16.59
C ALA A 415 36.33 -25.12 -17.52
N LEU A 416 37.47 -24.53 -17.92
CA LEU A 416 38.44 -25.13 -18.85
C LEU A 416 39.85 -25.09 -18.25
N LYS A 417 40.50 -26.25 -18.11
CA LYS A 417 41.92 -26.33 -17.75
C LYS A 417 42.77 -25.91 -18.96
N LEU A 418 43.49 -24.80 -18.84
CA LEU A 418 44.33 -24.27 -19.92
C LEU A 418 45.68 -25.00 -20.03
N SER A 419 46.34 -25.25 -18.89
CA SER A 419 47.53 -26.10 -18.75
C SER A 419 47.86 -26.28 -17.27
N ASP A 420 48.82 -27.13 -16.92
CA ASP A 420 49.32 -27.24 -15.54
C ASP A 420 50.02 -25.97 -15.03
N ILE A 421 50.50 -25.11 -15.94
CA ILE A 421 51.18 -23.84 -15.60
C ILE A 421 50.17 -22.68 -15.52
N ARG A 422 49.14 -22.66 -16.38
CA ARG A 422 48.12 -21.61 -16.42
C ARG A 422 46.89 -21.91 -15.55
N GLY A 423 46.76 -23.14 -15.05
CA GLY A 423 45.64 -23.57 -14.23
C GLY A 423 44.32 -23.64 -15.01
N TRP A 424 43.25 -23.17 -14.37
CA TRP A 424 41.88 -23.21 -14.88
C TRP A 424 41.39 -21.81 -15.25
N SER A 425 40.70 -21.72 -16.39
CA SER A 425 39.85 -20.58 -16.74
C SER A 425 38.41 -20.91 -16.40
N MET A 426 37.63 -19.91 -15.98
CA MET A 426 36.19 -20.01 -15.78
C MET A 426 35.52 -18.84 -16.51
N LEU A 427 34.52 -19.14 -17.33
CA LEU A 427 33.82 -18.16 -18.14
C LEU A 427 32.30 -18.36 -18.00
N CYS A 428 31.55 -17.26 -17.98
CA CYS A 428 30.09 -17.24 -17.93
C CYS A 428 29.61 -16.25 -19.00
N GLU A 429 28.76 -16.70 -19.91
CA GLU A 429 28.38 -15.91 -21.10
C GLU A 429 27.12 -15.07 -20.83
N ASP A 430 26.05 -15.70 -20.34
CA ASP A 430 24.75 -15.04 -20.12
C ASP A 430 24.55 -14.55 -18.67
N PRO A 431 24.25 -13.25 -18.44
CA PRO A 431 23.97 -12.72 -17.11
C PRO A 431 22.51 -12.96 -16.68
N VAL A 432 22.29 -13.89 -15.75
CA VAL A 432 20.98 -14.11 -15.13
C VAL A 432 20.68 -13.01 -14.09
N SER A 433 19.57 -12.30 -14.28
CA SER A 433 19.07 -11.28 -13.34
C SER A 433 17.89 -11.81 -12.50
N MET A 434 17.83 -11.41 -11.22
CA MET A 434 16.70 -11.66 -10.33
C MET A 434 16.26 -10.38 -9.61
N LEU A 435 14.98 -10.30 -9.26
CA LEU A 435 14.43 -9.21 -8.44
C LEU A 435 14.21 -9.73 -7.02
N ALA A 436 14.96 -9.19 -6.06
CA ALA A 436 14.89 -9.57 -4.66
C ALA A 436 14.23 -8.48 -3.82
N LEU A 437 13.35 -8.87 -2.89
CA LEU A 437 12.71 -7.99 -1.91
C LEU A 437 13.46 -8.12 -0.57
N HIS A 438 14.00 -7.01 -0.06
CA HIS A 438 14.56 -6.93 1.30
C HIS A 438 13.44 -6.64 2.32
N ILE A 439 13.45 -7.35 3.43
CA ILE A 439 12.59 -7.10 4.60
C ILE A 439 13.46 -6.41 5.66
N PRO A 440 13.33 -5.09 5.88
CA PRO A 440 14.22 -4.35 6.78
C PRO A 440 14.19 -4.82 8.23
N GLU A 441 13.05 -5.35 8.69
CA GLU A 441 12.83 -5.86 10.06
C GLU A 441 13.55 -7.18 10.35
N GLU A 442 13.58 -8.10 9.38
CA GLU A 442 14.30 -9.39 9.50
C GLU A 442 15.74 -9.29 8.98
N ASP A 443 16.06 -8.21 8.25
CA ASP A 443 17.30 -7.99 7.51
C ASP A 443 17.60 -9.07 6.46
N ARG A 444 16.53 -9.56 5.82
CA ARG A 444 16.54 -10.75 4.95
C ARG A 444 16.00 -10.41 3.56
N CYS A 445 16.65 -10.96 2.53
CA CYS A 445 16.16 -10.88 1.15
C CYS A 445 15.37 -12.14 0.76
N ILE A 446 14.40 -11.98 -0.15
CA ILE A 446 13.59 -13.05 -0.74
C ILE A 446 13.49 -12.82 -2.26
N ASP A 447 13.50 -13.88 -3.08
CA ASP A 447 13.09 -13.79 -4.49
C ASP A 447 11.62 -13.30 -4.57
N ILE A 448 11.34 -12.29 -5.40
CA ILE A 448 9.97 -11.79 -5.59
C ILE A 448 9.00 -12.88 -6.08
N LEU A 449 9.52 -13.92 -6.72
CA LEU A 449 8.74 -15.06 -7.21
C LEU A 449 8.41 -16.08 -6.10
N GLU A 450 9.11 -16.06 -4.95
CA GLU A 450 8.79 -16.91 -3.77
C GLU A 450 7.54 -16.40 -3.01
N LEU A 451 7.18 -15.12 -3.19
CA LEU A 451 5.99 -14.53 -2.56
C LEU A 451 4.68 -15.27 -2.92
N ILE A 452 4.64 -16.03 -4.01
CA ILE A 452 3.46 -16.85 -4.38
C ILE A 452 3.09 -17.88 -3.29
N GLU A 453 4.07 -18.38 -2.52
CA GLU A 453 3.84 -19.27 -1.38
C GLU A 453 3.62 -18.51 -0.06
N MET A 454 3.87 -17.19 -0.06
CA MET A 454 3.82 -16.32 1.12
C MET A 454 2.68 -15.29 1.02
N GLU A 455 1.44 -15.77 0.89
CA GLU A 455 0.19 -14.99 0.67
C GLU A 455 0.11 -13.65 1.43
N LYS A 456 0.56 -13.61 2.69
CA LYS A 456 0.53 -12.40 3.53
C LYS A 456 1.50 -11.31 3.06
N LEU A 457 2.72 -11.70 2.67
CA LEU A 457 3.72 -10.79 2.10
C LEU A 457 3.34 -10.40 0.67
N LEU A 458 2.83 -11.34 -0.12
CA LEU A 458 2.25 -11.08 -1.44
C LEU A 458 1.15 -10.02 -1.39
N SER A 459 0.17 -10.19 -0.50
CA SER A 459 -0.92 -9.23 -0.30
C SER A 459 -0.40 -7.88 0.18
N PHE A 460 0.50 -7.85 1.17
CA PHE A 460 1.10 -6.60 1.65
C PHE A 460 1.86 -5.84 0.56
N HIS A 461 2.69 -6.53 -0.23
CA HIS A 461 3.45 -5.90 -1.32
C HIS A 461 2.54 -5.43 -2.46
N ALA A 462 1.51 -6.21 -2.83
CA ALA A 462 0.52 -5.78 -3.82
C ALA A 462 -0.21 -4.49 -3.39
N HIS A 463 -0.65 -4.39 -2.13
CA HIS A 463 -1.24 -3.14 -1.61
C HIS A 463 -0.22 -2.00 -1.52
N THR A 464 1.07 -2.29 -1.35
CA THR A 464 2.14 -1.28 -1.39
C THR A 464 2.29 -0.70 -2.80
N LEU A 465 2.24 -1.52 -3.84
CA LEU A 465 2.23 -1.06 -5.24
C LEU A 465 0.98 -0.21 -5.53
N THR A 466 -0.20 -0.63 -5.06
CA THR A 466 -1.44 0.17 -5.16
C THR A 466 -1.31 1.53 -4.45
N LEU A 467 -0.64 1.59 -3.30
CA LEU A 467 -0.36 2.85 -2.59
C LEU A 467 0.57 3.75 -3.40
N TYR A 468 1.62 3.21 -4.02
CA TYR A 468 2.51 3.98 -4.89
C TYR A 468 1.78 4.56 -6.10
N SER A 469 0.91 3.78 -6.77
CA SER A 469 0.01 4.29 -7.81
C SER A 469 -0.91 5.41 -7.31
N ALA A 470 -1.48 5.26 -6.11
CA ALA A 470 -2.37 6.26 -5.52
C ALA A 470 -1.65 7.57 -5.15
N LEU A 471 -0.38 7.52 -4.73
CA LEU A 471 0.43 8.72 -4.47
C LEU A 471 0.72 9.54 -5.73
N CYS A 472 0.74 8.91 -6.90
CA CYS A 472 0.95 9.55 -8.21
C CYS A 472 -0.32 10.14 -8.83
N TYR A 473 -1.49 9.90 -8.22
CA TYR A 473 -2.79 10.33 -8.74
C TYR A 473 -2.86 11.85 -8.95
N GLN A 474 -3.65 12.28 -9.94
CA GLN A 474 -3.79 13.70 -10.34
C GLN A 474 -2.46 14.41 -10.64
N SER A 475 -1.60 13.77 -11.44
CA SER A 475 -0.40 14.38 -12.01
C SER A 475 0.64 14.83 -10.97
N ASN A 476 0.75 14.10 -9.85
CA ASN A 476 1.70 14.39 -8.78
C ASN A 476 3.15 13.99 -9.15
N TYR A 477 3.75 14.71 -10.10
CA TYR A 477 5.08 14.42 -10.62
C TYR A 477 6.17 14.40 -9.53
N ARG A 478 6.04 15.21 -8.47
CA ARG A 478 7.01 15.20 -7.35
C ARG A 478 7.01 13.87 -6.60
N ALA A 479 5.85 13.23 -6.42
CA ALA A 479 5.79 11.88 -5.87
C ALA A 479 6.29 10.83 -6.87
N ALA A 480 5.99 10.97 -8.16
CA ALA A 480 6.46 10.04 -9.19
C ALA A 480 8.00 10.00 -9.28
N HIS A 481 8.67 11.15 -9.34
CA HIS A 481 10.14 11.24 -9.35
C HIS A 481 10.77 10.66 -8.07
N ALA A 482 10.19 10.91 -6.89
CA ALA A 482 10.65 10.29 -5.64
C ALA A 482 10.46 8.76 -5.63
N LEU A 483 9.34 8.26 -6.16
CA LEU A 483 9.08 6.81 -6.27
C LEU A 483 10.02 6.12 -7.27
N CYS A 484 10.53 6.81 -8.29
CA CYS A 484 11.59 6.30 -9.16
C CYS A 484 12.93 6.05 -8.45
N GLN A 485 13.14 6.57 -7.22
CA GLN A 485 14.29 6.23 -6.36
C GLN A 485 14.06 4.95 -5.55
N HIS A 486 12.82 4.47 -5.46
CA HIS A 486 12.43 3.23 -4.78
C HIS A 486 12.14 2.09 -5.75
N VAL A 487 11.71 2.40 -6.98
CA VAL A 487 11.37 1.44 -8.03
C VAL A 487 12.00 1.87 -9.36
N ASP A 488 13.23 1.41 -9.60
CA ASP A 488 14.02 1.71 -10.80
C ASP A 488 13.32 1.30 -12.10
N GLN A 489 13.62 2.03 -13.18
CA GLN A 489 13.32 1.65 -14.56
C GLN A 489 13.68 0.19 -14.88
N LYS A 490 14.83 -0.30 -14.40
CA LYS A 490 15.29 -1.69 -14.59
C LYS A 490 14.41 -2.71 -13.86
N GLN A 491 13.93 -2.37 -12.67
CA GLN A 491 13.04 -3.24 -11.88
C GLN A 491 11.65 -3.31 -12.53
N LEU A 492 11.11 -2.19 -12.99
CA LEU A 492 9.86 -2.16 -13.76
C LEU A 492 9.97 -2.98 -15.06
N LEU A 493 11.03 -2.78 -15.84
CA LEU A 493 11.26 -3.54 -17.08
C LEU A 493 11.42 -5.05 -16.83
N TYR A 494 12.04 -5.47 -15.72
CA TYR A 494 12.09 -6.87 -15.32
C TYR A 494 10.72 -7.41 -14.91
N ALA A 495 9.99 -6.67 -14.06
CA ALA A 495 8.71 -7.09 -13.52
C ALA A 495 7.59 -7.20 -14.58
N ILE A 496 7.56 -6.32 -15.59
CA ILE A 496 6.57 -6.44 -16.67
C ILE A 496 6.87 -7.62 -17.61
N ARG A 497 8.15 -7.96 -17.80
CA ARG A 497 8.64 -9.02 -18.69
C ARG A 497 8.54 -10.42 -18.10
N SER A 498 8.64 -10.55 -16.77
CA SER A 498 8.67 -11.85 -16.12
C SER A 498 7.31 -12.58 -16.21
N GLU A 499 7.32 -13.72 -16.90
CA GLU A 499 6.19 -14.66 -17.06
C GLU A 499 5.74 -15.31 -15.75
N PHE A 500 6.65 -15.41 -14.78
CA PHE A 500 6.44 -16.13 -13.52
C PHE A 500 5.87 -15.23 -12.41
N MET A 501 5.65 -13.94 -12.68
CA MET A 501 5.07 -13.00 -11.72
C MET A 501 3.64 -13.41 -11.34
N SER A 502 3.39 -13.51 -10.03
CA SER A 502 2.06 -13.77 -9.50
C SER A 502 1.05 -12.68 -9.92
N GLY A 503 -0.20 -13.08 -10.20
CA GLY A 503 -1.23 -12.20 -10.74
C GLY A 503 -1.40 -10.83 -10.05
N PRO A 504 -1.45 -10.76 -8.70
CA PRO A 504 -1.56 -9.49 -7.98
C PRO A 504 -0.36 -8.55 -8.19
N LEU A 505 0.87 -9.09 -8.20
CA LEU A 505 2.07 -8.29 -8.46
C LEU A 505 2.16 -7.89 -9.94
N ARG A 506 1.82 -8.79 -10.86
CA ARG A 506 1.77 -8.47 -12.29
C ARG A 506 0.82 -7.32 -12.58
N ARG A 507 -0.40 -7.30 -12.00
CA ARG A 507 -1.29 -6.13 -12.07
C ARG A 507 -0.63 -4.89 -11.45
N GLY A 508 -0.14 -5.00 -10.21
CA GLY A 508 0.47 -3.90 -9.47
C GLY A 508 1.63 -3.20 -10.20
N PHE A 509 2.54 -3.95 -10.84
CA PHE A 509 3.67 -3.36 -11.57
C PHE A 509 3.26 -2.71 -12.90
N TYR A 510 2.30 -3.28 -13.62
CA TYR A 510 1.75 -2.64 -14.84
C TYR A 510 0.96 -1.38 -14.48
N ASP A 511 0.13 -1.43 -13.43
CA ASP A 511 -0.62 -0.28 -12.92
C ASP A 511 0.32 0.81 -12.39
N LEU A 512 1.42 0.46 -11.73
CA LEU A 512 2.44 1.40 -11.27
C LEU A 512 3.18 2.08 -12.43
N LEU A 513 3.61 1.34 -13.45
CA LEU A 513 4.22 1.90 -14.66
C LEU A 513 3.29 2.92 -15.33
N ILE A 514 2.00 2.57 -15.46
CA ILE A 514 0.96 3.47 -15.97
C ILE A 514 0.84 4.72 -15.10
N SER A 515 0.66 4.57 -13.78
CA SER A 515 0.49 5.71 -12.85
C SER A 515 1.69 6.65 -12.79
N LEU A 516 2.93 6.13 -12.89
CA LEU A 516 4.15 6.94 -12.85
C LEU A 516 4.39 7.72 -14.16
N HIS A 517 4.25 7.05 -15.31
CA HIS A 517 4.79 7.57 -16.57
C HIS A 517 3.72 7.99 -17.60
N LEU A 518 2.53 7.38 -17.59
CA LEU A 518 1.55 7.50 -18.69
C LEU A 518 0.25 8.20 -18.29
N GLU A 519 -0.30 7.89 -17.11
CA GLU A 519 -1.69 8.21 -16.74
C GLU A 519 -1.99 9.71 -16.75
N SER A 520 -1.04 10.56 -16.36
CA SER A 520 -1.19 12.01 -16.38
C SER A 520 -1.39 12.56 -17.81
N HIS A 521 -0.59 12.08 -18.77
CA HIS A 521 -0.70 12.53 -20.16
C HIS A 521 -1.93 11.89 -20.83
N ALA A 522 -2.20 10.61 -20.59
CA ALA A 522 -3.41 9.95 -21.07
C ALA A 522 -4.70 10.62 -20.57
N THR A 523 -4.74 11.08 -19.31
CA THR A 523 -5.88 11.85 -18.75
C THR A 523 -6.02 13.22 -19.44
N THR A 524 -4.90 13.86 -19.79
CA THR A 524 -4.89 15.13 -20.54
C THR A 524 -5.48 14.94 -21.94
N MET A 525 -5.06 13.87 -22.64
CA MET A 525 -5.56 13.51 -23.97
C MET A 525 -7.05 13.15 -23.94
N GLU A 526 -7.49 12.34 -22.97
CA GLU A 526 -8.91 11.98 -22.76
C GLU A 526 -9.79 13.20 -22.44
N THR A 527 -9.22 14.25 -21.82
CA THR A 527 -9.91 15.53 -21.58
C THR A 527 -10.07 16.34 -22.88
N CYS A 528 -9.00 16.46 -23.67
CA CYS A 528 -8.97 17.23 -24.92
C CYS A 528 -9.59 16.49 -26.13
N LYS A 529 -9.91 15.19 -26.05
CA LYS A 529 -10.33 14.41 -27.24
C LYS A 529 -11.59 14.90 -27.95
N ASN A 530 -12.44 15.66 -27.26
CA ASN A 530 -13.65 16.26 -27.83
C ASN A 530 -13.37 17.59 -28.56
N GLU A 531 -12.13 18.09 -28.53
CA GLU A 531 -11.70 19.33 -29.18
C GLU A 531 -11.14 19.02 -30.57
N TYR A 532 -11.77 19.60 -31.59
CA TYR A 532 -11.41 19.41 -33.01
C TYR A 532 -10.78 20.70 -33.56
N ILE A 533 -9.64 21.09 -32.97
CA ILE A 533 -8.85 22.25 -33.42
C ILE A 533 -7.99 21.80 -34.59
N ILE A 534 -8.36 22.18 -35.81
CA ILE A 534 -7.73 21.72 -37.05
C ILE A 534 -7.07 22.92 -37.76
N PRO A 535 -5.75 22.90 -37.98
CA PRO A 535 -5.07 23.93 -38.76
C PRO A 535 -5.39 23.74 -40.25
N ILE A 536 -5.59 24.85 -40.96
CA ILE A 536 -5.77 24.84 -42.42
C ILE A 536 -4.39 24.98 -43.06
N GLY A 537 -3.90 23.90 -43.66
CA GLY A 537 -2.59 23.82 -44.31
C GLY A 537 -2.58 22.87 -45.51
N PRO A 538 -1.47 22.81 -46.27
CA PRO A 538 -1.33 21.86 -47.39
C PRO A 538 -1.27 20.41 -46.89
N GLU A 539 -0.72 20.16 -45.70
CA GLU A 539 -0.61 18.82 -45.09
C GLU A 539 -1.99 18.17 -44.89
N LEU A 540 -2.98 18.94 -44.43
CA LEU A 540 -4.39 18.51 -44.32
C LEU A 540 -5.02 18.13 -45.67
N LYS A 541 -4.54 18.69 -46.79
CA LYS A 541 -5.03 18.33 -48.13
C LYS A 541 -4.38 17.06 -48.65
N GLU A 542 -3.08 16.91 -48.42
CA GLU A 542 -2.30 15.74 -48.83
C GLU A 542 -2.79 14.49 -48.06
N LEU A 543 -3.01 14.61 -46.75
CA LEU A 543 -3.46 13.50 -45.90
C LEU A 543 -4.86 12.96 -46.27
N TYR A 544 -5.76 13.81 -46.77
CA TYR A 544 -7.14 13.45 -47.15
C TYR A 544 -7.38 13.50 -48.67
N GLN A 545 -6.31 13.41 -49.48
CA GLN A 545 -6.44 13.24 -50.94
C GLN A 545 -7.07 11.88 -51.31
N ASP A 546 -6.87 10.85 -50.49
CA ASP A 546 -7.54 9.56 -50.58
C ASP A 546 -8.86 9.56 -49.77
N PRO A 547 -10.03 9.34 -50.40
CA PRO A 547 -11.30 9.21 -49.69
C PRO A 547 -11.35 8.11 -48.62
N GLU A 548 -10.55 7.03 -48.75
CA GLU A 548 -10.53 5.96 -47.73
C GLU A 548 -9.92 6.43 -46.41
N MET A 549 -9.01 7.41 -46.42
CA MET A 549 -8.42 7.98 -45.20
C MET A 549 -9.47 8.61 -44.28
N GLY A 550 -10.51 9.22 -44.85
CA GLY A 550 -11.64 9.77 -44.10
C GLY A 550 -12.44 8.71 -43.32
N HIS A 551 -12.23 7.41 -43.56
CA HIS A 551 -12.86 6.30 -42.82
C HIS A 551 -11.84 5.31 -42.24
N SER A 552 -10.54 5.63 -42.26
CA SER A 552 -9.49 4.73 -41.78
C SER A 552 -9.59 4.43 -40.28
N LEU A 553 -9.24 3.19 -39.93
CA LEU A 553 -8.94 2.74 -38.56
C LEU A 553 -7.46 2.33 -38.43
N ARG A 554 -6.67 2.46 -39.51
CA ARG A 554 -5.29 1.95 -39.63
C ARG A 554 -4.21 3.03 -39.52
N SER A 555 -4.60 4.31 -39.63
CA SER A 555 -3.71 5.46 -39.48
C SER A 555 -3.89 6.08 -38.09
N LEU A 556 -2.80 6.58 -37.51
CA LEU A 556 -2.83 7.48 -36.34
C LEU A 556 -2.51 8.93 -36.72
N LYS A 557 -2.02 9.16 -37.95
CA LYS A 557 -1.67 10.50 -38.45
C LYS A 557 -2.92 11.36 -38.58
N THR A 558 -2.95 12.46 -37.85
CA THR A 558 -4.04 13.45 -37.81
C THR A 558 -3.42 14.84 -37.70
N GLU A 559 -4.00 15.83 -38.37
CA GLU A 559 -3.44 17.20 -38.40
C GLU A 559 -3.97 18.08 -37.26
N SER A 560 -4.98 17.60 -36.51
CA SER A 560 -5.54 18.36 -35.39
C SER A 560 -4.53 18.58 -34.25
N VAL A 561 -4.61 19.78 -33.65
CA VAL A 561 -3.75 20.21 -32.54
C VAL A 561 -4.04 19.36 -31.30
N GLN A 562 -3.04 18.59 -30.87
CA GLN A 562 -3.13 17.69 -29.71
C GLN A 562 -2.01 17.98 -28.70
N PRO A 563 -2.24 17.78 -27.39
CA PRO A 563 -1.18 17.85 -26.38
C PRO A 563 -0.01 16.90 -26.70
N GLN A 564 1.21 17.41 -26.72
CA GLN A 564 2.42 16.57 -26.87
C GLN A 564 2.96 16.13 -25.51
N MET A 565 3.35 14.86 -25.39
CA MET A 565 4.03 14.35 -24.20
C MET A 565 5.39 15.02 -24.02
N LYS A 566 5.74 15.36 -22.77
CA LYS A 566 7.10 15.72 -22.37
C LYS A 566 7.46 14.91 -21.13
N MET A 567 8.71 14.49 -21.07
CA MET A 567 9.32 13.82 -19.92
C MET A 567 10.47 14.66 -19.39
N THR A 568 10.83 14.42 -18.13
CA THR A 568 12.02 14.98 -17.48
C THR A 568 12.86 13.85 -16.89
N ASP A 569 14.18 13.98 -16.97
CA ASP A 569 15.11 13.03 -16.36
C ASP A 569 14.89 12.89 -14.85
N ILE A 570 15.16 11.71 -14.31
CA ILE A 570 14.96 11.40 -12.89
C ILE A 570 16.10 12.04 -12.10
N ALA A 571 15.77 13.01 -11.24
CA ALA A 571 16.72 13.73 -10.41
C ALA A 571 16.56 13.36 -8.92
N GLU A 572 17.67 13.35 -8.16
CA GLU A 572 17.65 13.09 -6.71
C GLU A 572 16.94 14.22 -5.93
N SER A 573 17.11 15.47 -6.38
CA SER A 573 16.43 16.66 -5.85
C SER A 573 15.56 17.36 -6.90
N VAL A 574 14.37 17.80 -6.48
CA VAL A 574 13.41 18.55 -7.31
C VAL A 574 13.37 19.99 -6.82
N ASP A 575 14.26 20.82 -7.35
CA ASP A 575 14.41 22.22 -6.90
C ASP A 575 13.31 23.15 -7.46
N ASN A 576 12.72 22.81 -8.61
CA ASN A 576 11.67 23.61 -9.24
C ASN A 576 10.55 22.75 -9.81
N ILE A 577 9.39 22.77 -9.13
CA ILE A 577 8.19 22.01 -9.50
C ILE A 577 7.56 22.52 -10.81
N ARG A 578 7.75 23.79 -11.19
CA ARG A 578 7.06 24.43 -12.33
C ARG A 578 7.49 23.92 -13.71
N SER A 579 8.63 23.25 -13.80
CA SER A 579 9.19 22.68 -15.03
C SER A 579 9.25 21.14 -14.99
N LEU A 580 8.65 20.52 -13.98
CA LEU A 580 8.66 19.07 -13.79
C LEU A 580 7.53 18.42 -14.61
N TYR A 581 7.87 17.37 -15.36
CA TYR A 581 6.92 16.52 -16.09
C TYR A 581 7.03 15.07 -15.57
N SER A 582 6.41 14.11 -16.26
CA SER A 582 6.56 12.70 -15.88
C SER A 582 8.03 12.26 -15.95
N PRO A 583 8.48 11.40 -15.02
CA PRO A 583 9.85 10.86 -15.05
C PRO A 583 10.09 10.06 -16.33
N TYR A 584 11.28 10.20 -16.91
CA TYR A 584 11.66 9.54 -18.16
C TYR A 584 11.54 8.00 -18.09
N PHE A 585 11.04 7.40 -19.17
CA PHE A 585 10.99 5.94 -19.35
C PHE A 585 11.09 5.59 -20.85
N PRO A 586 11.82 4.53 -21.24
CA PRO A 586 11.98 4.14 -22.65
C PRO A 586 10.70 3.48 -23.20
N LEU A 587 9.72 4.28 -23.63
CA LEU A 587 8.41 3.77 -24.05
C LEU A 587 8.47 2.87 -25.29
N ASP A 588 9.41 3.06 -26.23
CA ASP A 588 9.63 2.14 -27.36
C ASP A 588 9.94 0.70 -26.90
N VAL A 589 10.73 0.56 -25.83
CA VAL A 589 11.13 -0.74 -25.26
C VAL A 589 9.94 -1.41 -24.57
N VAL A 590 8.97 -0.62 -24.10
CA VAL A 590 7.68 -1.11 -23.58
C VAL A 590 6.77 -1.50 -24.73
N ARG A 591 6.52 -0.62 -25.72
CA ARG A 591 5.68 -0.89 -26.89
C ARG A 591 6.08 -2.19 -27.58
N ASN A 592 7.35 -2.31 -27.95
CA ASN A 592 7.84 -3.47 -28.70
C ASN A 592 7.67 -4.77 -27.89
N TYR A 593 7.83 -4.74 -26.56
CA TYR A 593 7.57 -5.89 -25.70
C TYR A 593 6.08 -6.19 -25.56
N VAL A 594 5.24 -5.19 -25.29
CA VAL A 594 3.81 -5.37 -25.00
C VAL A 594 3.04 -5.82 -26.24
N MET A 595 3.38 -5.31 -27.43
CA MET A 595 2.80 -5.78 -28.69
C MET A 595 3.17 -7.24 -28.98
N ALA A 596 4.44 -7.62 -28.81
CA ALA A 596 4.88 -9.00 -28.97
C ALA A 596 4.23 -9.96 -27.94
N ALA A 597 4.18 -9.55 -26.67
CA ALA A 597 3.58 -10.33 -25.60
C ALA A 597 2.05 -10.45 -25.73
N LEU A 598 1.37 -9.50 -26.38
CA LEU A 598 -0.06 -9.60 -26.69
C LEU A 598 -0.31 -10.56 -27.86
N ASP A 599 0.51 -10.52 -28.91
CA ASP A 599 0.45 -11.45 -30.03
C ASP A 599 0.73 -12.89 -29.57
N GLU A 600 1.81 -13.11 -28.82
CA GLU A 600 2.12 -14.39 -28.18
C GLU A 600 0.96 -14.86 -27.27
N ALA A 601 0.37 -13.97 -26.48
CA ALA A 601 -0.80 -14.30 -25.66
C ALA A 601 -2.01 -14.74 -26.49
N VAL A 602 -2.25 -14.12 -27.66
CA VAL A 602 -3.31 -14.50 -28.59
C VAL A 602 -3.00 -15.85 -29.24
N GLN A 603 -1.76 -16.08 -29.68
CA GLN A 603 -1.33 -17.34 -30.33
C GLN A 603 -1.38 -18.53 -29.36
N ILE A 604 -0.88 -18.39 -28.12
CA ILE A 604 -0.89 -19.46 -27.12
C ILE A 604 -2.33 -19.82 -26.69
N ASN A 605 -3.23 -18.84 -26.59
CA ASN A 605 -4.61 -19.05 -26.12
C ASN A 605 -5.62 -19.41 -27.24
N GLN A 606 -5.16 -19.74 -28.45
CA GLN A 606 -6.00 -20.39 -29.48
C GLN A 606 -6.57 -21.72 -28.98
N LEU A 607 -5.78 -22.42 -28.16
CA LEU A 607 -6.17 -23.60 -27.38
C LEU A 607 -6.32 -23.23 -25.90
N HIS A 608 -6.97 -24.09 -25.12
CA HIS A 608 -7.16 -23.87 -23.69
C HIS A 608 -5.83 -24.05 -22.92
N ASN A 609 -5.07 -22.97 -22.73
CA ASN A 609 -3.92 -22.99 -21.83
C ASN A 609 -4.37 -23.36 -20.40
N ARG A 610 -3.61 -24.23 -19.72
CA ARG A 610 -3.85 -24.64 -18.33
C ARG A 610 -3.18 -23.69 -17.33
N ASP A 611 -2.07 -23.06 -17.73
CA ASP A 611 -1.23 -22.22 -16.89
C ASP A 611 -0.87 -20.92 -17.63
N PRO A 612 -1.82 -19.99 -17.77
CA PRO A 612 -1.56 -18.67 -18.35
C PRO A 612 -0.76 -17.79 -17.37
N VAL A 613 0.15 -16.96 -17.90
CA VAL A 613 0.99 -16.03 -17.13
C VAL A 613 0.19 -15.27 -16.06
N GLY A 614 0.69 -15.26 -14.83
CA GLY A 614 -0.01 -14.72 -13.66
C GLY A 614 -1.15 -15.59 -13.11
N GLY A 615 -1.32 -16.83 -13.59
CA GLY A 615 -2.25 -17.84 -13.08
C GLY A 615 -3.71 -17.68 -13.52
N SER A 616 -4.04 -16.72 -14.40
CA SER A 616 -5.38 -16.66 -15.02
C SER A 616 -5.36 -15.83 -16.31
N ASN A 617 -6.29 -16.11 -17.23
CA ASN A 617 -6.46 -15.33 -18.47
C ASN A 617 -6.74 -13.84 -18.18
N GLU A 618 -7.33 -13.50 -17.02
CA GLU A 618 -7.50 -12.10 -16.62
C GLU A 618 -6.15 -11.46 -16.23
N ASN A 619 -5.30 -12.17 -15.48
CA ASN A 619 -3.95 -11.69 -15.11
C ASN A 619 -2.99 -11.60 -16.30
N LEU A 620 -3.23 -12.40 -17.36
CA LEU A 620 -2.52 -12.31 -18.63
C LEU A 620 -2.98 -11.10 -19.45
N PHE A 621 -4.25 -11.05 -19.85
CA PHE A 621 -4.73 -10.08 -20.84
C PHE A 621 -5.04 -8.69 -20.28
N LEU A 622 -5.54 -8.58 -19.03
CA LEU A 622 -5.94 -7.27 -18.46
C LEU A 622 -4.77 -6.27 -18.40
N PRO A 623 -3.57 -6.63 -17.89
CA PRO A 623 -2.47 -5.67 -17.80
C PRO A 623 -1.90 -5.30 -19.18
N LEU A 624 -1.82 -6.27 -20.10
CA LEU A 624 -1.35 -6.05 -21.47
C LEU A 624 -2.27 -5.07 -22.21
N LEU A 625 -3.58 -5.34 -22.25
CA LEU A 625 -4.55 -4.49 -22.94
C LEU A 625 -4.64 -3.08 -22.34
N LYS A 626 -4.61 -2.96 -21.00
CA LYS A 626 -4.59 -1.65 -20.32
C LYS A 626 -3.32 -0.85 -20.65
N LEU A 627 -2.19 -1.51 -20.83
CA LEU A 627 -0.94 -0.84 -21.20
C LEU A 627 -0.91 -0.47 -22.70
N VAL A 628 -1.49 -1.29 -23.60
CA VAL A 628 -1.71 -0.90 -25.01
C VAL A 628 -2.63 0.33 -25.11
N ASP A 629 -3.73 0.36 -24.35
CA ASP A 629 -4.64 1.52 -24.28
C ASP A 629 -3.92 2.81 -23.90
N ARG A 630 -3.11 2.77 -22.85
CA ARG A 630 -2.33 3.94 -22.43
C ARG A 630 -1.21 4.31 -23.39
N LEU A 631 -0.61 3.36 -24.10
CA LEU A 631 0.39 3.66 -25.15
C LEU A 631 -0.26 4.23 -26.43
N LEU A 632 -1.51 3.88 -26.74
CA LEU A 632 -2.30 4.50 -27.80
C LEU A 632 -2.61 5.95 -27.46
N LEU A 633 -3.20 6.21 -26.28
CA LEU A 633 -3.55 7.57 -25.83
C LEU A 633 -2.35 8.51 -25.72
N VAL A 634 -1.15 7.97 -25.44
CA VAL A 634 0.10 8.73 -25.32
C VAL A 634 0.82 8.90 -26.68
N GLY A 635 0.28 8.35 -27.78
CA GLY A 635 0.81 8.53 -29.13
C GLY A 635 2.11 7.76 -29.42
N VAL A 636 2.35 6.64 -28.73
CA VAL A 636 3.60 5.84 -28.84
C VAL A 636 3.48 4.72 -29.88
N LEU A 637 2.26 4.22 -30.11
CA LEU A 637 1.98 3.20 -31.13
C LEU A 637 2.21 3.75 -32.54
N SER A 638 2.65 2.89 -33.46
CA SER A 638 2.75 3.22 -34.88
C SER A 638 1.52 2.73 -35.67
N ASP A 639 1.34 3.22 -36.90
CA ASP A 639 0.35 2.73 -37.85
C ASP A 639 0.44 1.18 -38.01
N GLU A 640 1.66 0.62 -38.04
CA GLU A 640 1.86 -0.83 -38.10
C GLU A 640 1.32 -1.56 -36.86
N ASP A 641 1.47 -0.96 -35.67
CA ASP A 641 1.06 -1.58 -34.42
C ASP A 641 -0.46 -1.58 -34.28
N VAL A 642 -1.13 -0.55 -34.82
CA VAL A 642 -2.59 -0.53 -34.97
C VAL A 642 -3.07 -1.60 -35.96
N ILE A 643 -2.38 -1.78 -37.09
CA ILE A 643 -2.71 -2.86 -38.04
C ILE A 643 -2.55 -4.24 -37.39
N LYS A 644 -1.45 -4.48 -36.65
CA LYS A 644 -1.24 -5.71 -35.86
C LYS A 644 -2.33 -5.90 -34.80
N LEU A 645 -2.72 -4.83 -34.10
CA LEU A 645 -3.77 -4.85 -33.08
C LEU A 645 -5.16 -5.18 -33.65
N LEU A 646 -5.52 -4.61 -34.81
CA LEU A 646 -6.77 -4.94 -35.51
C LEU A 646 -6.79 -6.42 -35.92
N ILE A 647 -5.69 -6.94 -36.49
CA ILE A 647 -5.54 -8.36 -36.82
C ILE A 647 -5.67 -9.27 -35.59
N MET A 648 -5.18 -8.84 -34.42
CA MET A 648 -5.38 -9.55 -33.15
C MET A 648 -6.83 -9.49 -32.63
N PHE A 649 -7.59 -8.43 -32.93
CA PHE A 649 -9.01 -8.34 -32.54
C PHE A 649 -9.91 -9.26 -33.36
N ASP A 650 -9.82 -9.19 -34.69
CA ASP A 650 -10.47 -10.14 -35.61
C ASP A 650 -9.67 -10.31 -36.91
N PRO A 651 -9.00 -11.47 -37.11
CA PRO A 651 -8.22 -11.69 -38.32
C PRO A 651 -9.10 -11.85 -39.56
N GLU A 652 -10.35 -12.32 -39.44
CA GLU A 652 -11.25 -12.45 -40.61
C GLU A 652 -11.56 -11.09 -41.25
N THR A 653 -11.70 -10.03 -40.45
CA THR A 653 -11.99 -8.67 -40.94
C THR A 653 -10.74 -7.90 -41.40
N TRP A 654 -9.58 -8.12 -40.74
CA TRP A 654 -8.43 -7.21 -40.89
C TRP A 654 -7.13 -7.81 -41.43
N ASP A 655 -6.97 -9.13 -41.50
CA ASP A 655 -5.78 -9.80 -42.05
C ASP A 655 -6.00 -10.11 -43.55
N PRO A 656 -5.27 -9.46 -44.49
CA PRO A 656 -5.42 -9.70 -45.92
C PRO A 656 -5.01 -11.11 -46.38
N THR A 657 -4.41 -11.91 -45.50
CA THR A 657 -3.92 -13.27 -45.78
C THR A 657 -4.75 -14.39 -45.16
N PHE A 658 -5.87 -14.05 -44.49
CA PHE A 658 -6.71 -15.01 -43.76
C PHE A 658 -7.39 -16.06 -44.66
N GLU A 659 -6.93 -17.32 -44.60
CA GLU A 659 -7.51 -18.43 -45.35
C GLU A 659 -8.68 -19.08 -44.58
N LYS A 660 -9.91 -18.52 -44.71
CA LYS A 660 -11.11 -18.99 -43.99
C LYS A 660 -11.48 -20.47 -44.21
N GLU A 661 -11.22 -21.01 -45.40
CA GLU A 661 -11.38 -22.45 -45.74
C GLU A 661 -10.02 -23.17 -45.85
N GLY A 662 -8.97 -22.61 -45.25
CA GLY A 662 -7.60 -23.12 -45.28
C GLY A 662 -6.98 -23.17 -43.88
N LYS A 663 -5.77 -22.63 -43.71
CA LYS A 663 -4.99 -22.77 -42.47
C LYS A 663 -5.59 -22.03 -41.27
N ASP A 664 -6.35 -20.97 -41.51
CA ASP A 664 -6.85 -20.07 -40.47
C ASP A 664 -8.28 -20.39 -39.98
N GLU A 665 -8.93 -21.46 -40.49
CA GLU A 665 -10.31 -21.88 -40.10
C GLU A 665 -10.52 -21.89 -38.56
N HIS A 666 -9.48 -22.24 -37.81
CA HIS A 666 -9.51 -22.38 -36.35
C HIS A 666 -8.90 -21.17 -35.57
N ARG A 667 -8.34 -20.18 -36.28
CA ARG A 667 -7.66 -18.99 -35.72
C ARG A 667 -8.68 -17.94 -35.28
N LYS A 668 -8.70 -17.62 -33.99
CA LYS A 668 -9.63 -16.70 -33.35
C LYS A 668 -8.93 -15.41 -32.95
N GLY A 669 -9.45 -14.28 -33.41
CA GLY A 669 -9.16 -12.99 -32.80
C GLY A 669 -9.78 -12.86 -31.41
N LEU A 670 -9.32 -11.89 -30.63
CA LEU A 670 -9.71 -11.63 -29.24
C LEU A 670 -11.24 -11.55 -29.05
N PHE A 671 -12.01 -11.07 -30.02
CA PHE A 671 -13.48 -11.05 -29.95
C PHE A 671 -14.11 -12.44 -29.82
N ASN A 672 -13.52 -13.44 -30.47
CA ASN A 672 -13.99 -14.83 -30.49
C ASN A 672 -13.37 -15.69 -29.37
N MET A 673 -12.49 -15.11 -28.55
CA MET A 673 -11.83 -15.77 -27.43
C MET A 673 -12.63 -15.65 -26.12
N LYS A 674 -12.53 -16.66 -25.25
CA LYS A 674 -13.24 -16.68 -23.96
C LYS A 674 -12.52 -15.84 -22.90
N MET A 675 -12.67 -14.52 -22.99
CA MET A 675 -12.03 -13.55 -22.09
C MET A 675 -12.89 -13.19 -20.86
N ALA A 676 -12.22 -12.79 -19.78
CA ALA A 676 -12.84 -12.31 -18.55
C ALA A 676 -13.42 -10.89 -18.70
N GLU A 677 -14.40 -10.52 -17.86
CA GLU A 677 -15.17 -9.27 -18.00
C GLU A 677 -14.29 -8.01 -17.88
N GLY A 678 -13.33 -7.99 -16.96
CA GLY A 678 -12.38 -6.86 -16.85
C GLY A 678 -11.55 -6.65 -18.11
N ALA A 679 -11.07 -7.73 -18.74
CA ALA A 679 -10.30 -7.64 -19.98
C ALA A 679 -11.17 -7.16 -21.16
N LYS A 680 -12.42 -7.64 -21.25
CA LYS A 680 -13.41 -7.14 -22.23
C LYS A 680 -13.70 -5.65 -22.05
N LEU A 681 -13.80 -5.17 -20.81
CA LEU A 681 -13.99 -3.75 -20.53
C LEU A 681 -12.80 -2.89 -21.04
N GLN A 682 -11.55 -3.36 -20.90
CA GLN A 682 -10.40 -2.67 -21.50
C GLN A 682 -10.41 -2.70 -23.03
N MET A 683 -10.85 -3.80 -23.65
CA MET A 683 -11.07 -3.83 -25.11
C MET A 683 -12.11 -2.82 -25.56
N CYS A 684 -13.19 -2.61 -24.78
CA CYS A 684 -14.19 -1.59 -25.09
C CYS A 684 -13.61 -0.16 -25.08
N TYR A 685 -12.73 0.18 -24.14
CA TYR A 685 -12.04 1.48 -24.14
C TYR A 685 -11.10 1.61 -25.34
N LEU A 686 -10.27 0.60 -25.59
CA LEU A 686 -9.32 0.59 -26.70
C LEU A 686 -10.02 0.70 -28.08
N LEU A 687 -11.17 0.04 -28.25
CA LEU A 687 -12.03 0.23 -29.43
C LEU A 687 -12.70 1.60 -29.48
N HIS A 688 -13.09 2.18 -28.34
CA HIS A 688 -13.64 3.53 -28.29
C HIS A 688 -12.61 4.55 -28.78
N HIS A 689 -11.35 4.43 -28.38
CA HIS A 689 -10.27 5.31 -28.82
C HIS A 689 -9.97 5.19 -30.33
N LEU A 690 -10.06 3.97 -30.89
CA LEU A 690 -9.97 3.77 -32.35
C LEU A 690 -11.18 4.38 -33.11
N CYS A 691 -12.39 4.28 -32.54
CA CYS A 691 -13.59 4.93 -33.09
C CYS A 691 -13.53 6.47 -32.96
N ASP A 692 -12.98 7.01 -31.87
CA ASP A 692 -12.72 8.44 -31.69
C ASP A 692 -11.72 8.94 -32.75
N MET A 693 -10.70 8.14 -33.09
CA MET A 693 -9.77 8.42 -34.18
C MET A 693 -10.45 8.42 -35.56
N GLN A 694 -11.32 7.44 -35.84
CA GLN A 694 -12.09 7.42 -37.09
C GLN A 694 -13.06 8.63 -37.19
N LEU A 695 -13.64 9.07 -36.07
CA LEU A 695 -14.45 10.28 -36.03
C LEU A 695 -13.61 11.53 -36.33
N ARG A 696 -12.39 11.61 -35.78
CA ARG A 696 -11.43 12.68 -36.05
C ARG A 696 -11.03 12.74 -37.53
N HIS A 697 -10.74 11.61 -38.16
CA HIS A 697 -10.52 11.53 -39.63
C HIS A 697 -11.72 12.03 -40.44
N ARG A 698 -12.95 11.71 -40.04
CA ARG A 698 -14.17 12.21 -40.72
C ARG A 698 -14.31 13.72 -40.61
N VAL A 699 -14.04 14.29 -39.43
CA VAL A 699 -14.11 15.75 -39.22
C VAL A 699 -13.01 16.47 -40.02
N GLU A 700 -11.77 16.00 -39.94
CA GLU A 700 -10.64 16.57 -40.69
C GLU A 700 -10.87 16.50 -42.22
N SER A 701 -11.35 15.38 -42.75
CA SER A 701 -11.73 15.23 -44.16
C SER A 701 -12.83 16.22 -44.58
N ILE A 702 -13.87 16.41 -43.75
CA ILE A 702 -14.94 17.39 -44.01
C ILE A 702 -14.40 18.82 -44.00
N ILE A 703 -13.47 19.17 -43.09
CA ILE A 703 -12.84 20.50 -43.05
C ILE A 703 -11.95 20.72 -44.29
N SER A 704 -11.18 19.70 -44.70
CA SER A 704 -10.33 19.74 -45.91
C SER A 704 -11.17 20.01 -47.17
N TYR A 705 -12.28 19.29 -47.36
CA TYR A 705 -13.26 19.55 -48.42
C TYR A 705 -13.90 20.95 -48.31
N SER A 706 -14.29 21.36 -47.09
CA SER A 706 -14.98 22.63 -46.86
C SER A 706 -14.11 23.84 -47.19
N HIS A 707 -12.79 23.76 -47.00
CA HIS A 707 -11.86 24.82 -47.38
C HIS A 707 -11.95 25.13 -48.88
N ASP A 708 -11.87 24.10 -49.73
CA ASP A 708 -11.83 24.28 -51.18
C ASP A 708 -13.21 24.65 -51.74
N PHE A 709 -14.28 24.04 -51.21
CA PHE A 709 -15.65 24.42 -51.54
C PHE A 709 -15.97 25.88 -51.18
N VAL A 710 -15.43 26.41 -50.08
CA VAL A 710 -15.55 27.83 -49.72
C VAL A 710 -14.68 28.72 -50.61
N GLY A 711 -13.50 28.27 -51.03
CA GLY A 711 -12.67 28.97 -52.01
C GLY A 711 -13.37 29.14 -53.37
N ASP A 712 -13.97 28.07 -53.90
CA ASP A 712 -14.74 28.09 -55.15
C ASP A 712 -15.98 29.00 -55.04
N LEU A 713 -16.70 28.96 -53.91
CA LEU A 713 -17.83 29.86 -53.65
C LEU A 713 -17.40 31.34 -53.57
N GLN A 714 -16.24 31.65 -52.99
CA GLN A 714 -15.72 33.02 -52.96
C GLN A 714 -15.33 33.50 -54.37
N ALA A 715 -14.77 32.63 -55.21
CA ALA A 715 -14.46 32.95 -56.61
C ALA A 715 -15.74 33.19 -57.44
N ASP A 716 -16.75 32.33 -57.33
CA ASP A 716 -18.06 32.49 -57.96
C ASP A 716 -18.79 33.77 -57.48
N GLN A 717 -18.77 34.05 -56.18
CA GLN A 717 -19.35 35.28 -55.63
C GLN A 717 -18.63 36.53 -56.15
N LEU A 718 -17.29 36.51 -56.22
CA LEU A 718 -16.49 37.61 -56.75
C LEU A 718 -16.77 37.83 -58.24
N GLN A 719 -16.83 36.76 -59.04
CA GLN A 719 -17.16 36.83 -60.46
C GLN A 719 -18.54 37.48 -60.68
N ARG A 720 -19.59 36.98 -60.01
CA ARG A 720 -20.93 37.56 -60.11
C ARG A 720 -21.00 39.01 -59.65
N TYR A 721 -20.24 39.38 -58.60
CA TYR A 721 -20.15 40.77 -58.15
C TYR A 721 -19.47 41.68 -59.20
N VAL A 722 -18.42 41.19 -59.87
CA VAL A 722 -17.75 41.90 -60.97
C VAL A 722 -18.69 42.04 -62.17
N ASP A 723 -19.42 41.00 -62.54
CA ASP A 723 -20.38 41.03 -63.66
C ASP A 723 -21.54 42.02 -63.41
N ILE A 724 -22.08 42.05 -62.18
CA ILE A 724 -23.09 43.03 -61.75
C ILE A 724 -22.51 44.46 -61.76
N LYS A 725 -21.24 44.63 -61.38
CA LYS A 725 -20.58 45.95 -61.36
C LYS A 725 -20.19 46.45 -62.76
N GLN A 726 -20.01 45.57 -63.74
CA GLN A 726 -19.64 45.90 -65.11
C GLN A 726 -20.83 45.99 -66.08
N SER A 727 -22.04 45.64 -65.64
CA SER A 727 -23.26 45.77 -66.45
C SER A 727 -24.00 47.08 -66.16
N ASP A 728 -24.38 47.79 -67.22
CA ASP A 728 -25.28 48.96 -67.15
C ASP A 728 -26.72 48.50 -66.84
N LEU A 729 -26.93 48.06 -65.60
CA LEU A 729 -28.23 47.74 -65.04
C LEU A 729 -28.98 49.06 -64.72
N PRO A 730 -30.26 49.20 -65.11
CA PRO A 730 -31.05 50.38 -64.75
C PRO A 730 -31.25 50.45 -63.22
N SER A 731 -31.07 51.65 -62.68
CA SER A 731 -31.14 51.99 -61.25
C SER A 731 -32.55 51.98 -60.65
#